data_AF-A0A226E9W2-F1
#
_entry.id   AF-A0A226E9W2-F1
#
_cell.length_a   1.000
_cell.length_b   1.000
_cell.length_c   1.000
_cell.angle_alpha   90.00
_cell.angle_beta   90.00
_cell.angle_gamma   90.00
#
_symmetry.space_group_name_H-M   'P 1'
#
loop_
_entity.id
_entity.type
_entity.pdbx_description
1 polymer ?
#
loop_
_entity_poly.entity_id
_entity_poly.type
_entity_poly.pdbx_seq_one_letter_code
_entity_poly.pdbx_strand_id
1 'polypeptide(L)'
;MAPPYVTSSFREHAKWLGFFSECPILWDPEREFLRYRPTAGNRWVKMWHVDLFISVDTVIGAAFVYIAFQILRYGSEKPYMPLELELILALLGFITYVIVNHVMVALYGKDAVNGFNEIMKIEGNLVGRTHIDLHETYKFSKPTWIVLNVVRFAILFVNVPEICRILSLVILIFITAHNMMRTIFENLLHDSGRFFVPTMRLNSGITAHVELQLGMTSLAQFQEMGTIFSILMGLVVFVVSNFVTIKLYDSLPFPVYAFFPSVAVVVGIIVNFTLPLAHGLLDASTEVKRRWGASLGREGNNFEIRCLRRRLRGKSSEMVPSYVSSSFGEYSKRMGFISECPIQWDPGRECLRYKSLVGNIRVKIWHFSALLVMDIAACGSLFYTFVQTMRSSPDKPYMPLEVALILAFLGGMSYYGVVNHVMITLYGKDAVNGWNEFVKIEGPLAGDTSMENGVTTKTDNSQSTLAAGLIVLVRSFSIYRFVIVPSEFFMEFDGFYFPLRDLNVTYKFNRVTMVILNSVRFAFVVITVFEIFRFLALVILMFISALSMMRSIFSTLLHESQVSVERINGRITTHLKTQLALNAFAPFQELGTVVLILIGLVVFVVCNFVTIKLYDSLPFPVYAFFPSVAVIVTLIINLTLPMAHGLHDASIEVRRRWGASLGREGSNFEIRCGRRRLRGVRPLCLWAGFGGNKMFRLNRETKVEYFEQVISTTVNVLLGT
;
A
#
# COMPACT_ATOMS: atom_id res chain seq x y z
N MET A 1 16.14 -15.28 28.08
CA MET A 1 17.04 -14.12 28.25
C MET A 1 17.64 -13.80 26.90
N ALA A 2 17.81 -12.52 26.58
CA ALA A 2 18.42 -12.12 25.31
C ALA A 2 19.95 -12.31 25.40
N PRO A 3 20.65 -12.52 24.27
CA PRO A 3 22.10 -12.71 24.32
C PRO A 3 22.84 -11.50 24.89
N PRO A 4 23.96 -11.69 25.62
CA PRO A 4 24.73 -10.60 26.24
C PRO A 4 25.19 -9.48 25.28
N TYR A 5 25.45 -9.83 24.01
CA TYR A 5 25.85 -8.85 22.99
C TYR A 5 24.67 -7.96 22.54
N VAL A 6 23.45 -8.51 22.54
CA VAL A 6 22.21 -7.78 22.25
C VAL A 6 21.89 -6.84 23.40
N THR A 7 21.90 -7.37 24.63
CA THR A 7 21.53 -6.61 25.82
C THR A 7 22.50 -5.46 26.09
N SER A 8 23.80 -5.66 25.88
CA SER A 8 24.81 -4.59 26.01
C SER A 8 24.64 -3.48 24.96
N SER A 9 24.39 -3.83 23.70
CA SER A 9 24.20 -2.86 22.62
C SER A 9 22.94 -2.03 22.79
N PHE A 10 21.80 -2.66 23.12
CA PHE A 10 20.55 -1.94 23.37
C PHE A 10 20.56 -1.15 24.69
N ARG A 11 21.26 -1.62 25.73
CA ARG A 11 21.44 -0.89 26.99
C ARG A 11 22.29 0.36 26.81
N GLU A 12 23.38 0.28 26.07
CA GLU A 12 24.18 1.47 25.72
C GLU A 12 23.36 2.42 24.84
N HIS A 13 22.67 1.92 23.81
CA HIS A 13 21.80 2.74 22.98
C HIS A 13 20.72 3.48 23.81
N ALA A 14 20.06 2.79 24.74
CA ALA A 14 19.04 3.39 25.62
C ALA A 14 19.59 4.46 26.57
N LYS A 15 20.83 4.31 27.08
CA LYS A 15 21.47 5.28 27.98
C LYS A 15 21.75 6.62 27.30
N TRP A 16 22.15 6.61 26.03
CA TRP A 16 22.62 7.82 25.34
C TRP A 16 21.50 8.69 24.73
N LEU A 17 20.26 8.19 24.70
CA LEU A 17 19.22 8.71 23.80
C LEU A 17 17.91 9.15 24.48
N GLY A 18 17.88 9.20 25.82
CA GLY A 18 16.69 9.54 26.61
C GLY A 18 16.42 11.04 26.86
N PHE A 19 17.05 11.96 26.14
CA PHE A 19 17.15 13.36 26.61
C PHE A 19 15.97 14.30 26.28
N PHE A 20 15.02 13.94 25.39
CA PHE A 20 13.93 14.88 25.00
C PHE A 20 12.54 14.26 24.76
N SER A 21 12.43 13.08 24.11
CA SER A 21 11.16 12.37 23.93
C SER A 21 11.32 10.86 23.80
N GLU A 22 10.30 10.08 24.17
CA GLU A 22 10.35 8.61 24.13
C GLU A 22 9.96 8.08 22.75
N CYS A 23 10.90 7.41 22.07
CA CYS A 23 10.59 6.62 20.87
C CYS A 23 9.49 5.58 21.21
N PRO A 24 8.51 5.29 20.32
CA PRO A 24 7.52 4.25 20.53
C PRO A 24 8.13 2.87 20.79
N ILE A 25 9.36 2.63 20.32
CA ILE A 25 10.12 1.41 20.53
C ILE A 25 11.18 1.68 21.61
N LEU A 26 11.04 1.04 22.77
CA LEU A 26 11.95 1.20 23.91
C LEU A 26 12.56 -0.15 24.28
N TRP A 27 13.83 -0.18 24.65
CA TRP A 27 14.42 -1.33 25.30
C TRP A 27 14.04 -1.34 26.78
N ASP A 28 13.47 -2.45 27.27
CA ASP A 28 13.16 -2.69 28.67
C ASP A 28 14.35 -3.43 29.33
N PRO A 29 15.20 -2.73 30.10
CA PRO A 29 16.43 -3.32 30.63
C PRO A 29 16.19 -4.38 31.71
N GLU A 30 15.05 -4.34 32.40
CA GLU A 30 14.70 -5.31 33.44
C GLU A 30 14.25 -6.64 32.84
N ARG A 31 13.57 -6.57 31.69
CA ARG A 31 12.98 -7.74 31.06
C ARG A 31 13.73 -8.21 29.81
N GLU A 32 14.77 -7.47 29.42
CA GLU A 32 15.62 -7.72 28.25
C GLU A 32 14.82 -7.89 26.95
N PHE A 33 13.82 -7.03 26.72
CA PHE A 33 13.03 -7.05 25.49
C PHE A 33 12.75 -5.66 24.94
N LEU A 34 12.37 -5.59 23.67
CA LEU A 34 11.81 -4.37 23.11
C LEU A 34 10.34 -4.22 23.53
N ARG A 35 9.92 -3.03 23.89
CA ARG A 35 8.56 -2.70 24.26
C ARG A 35 8.04 -1.64 23.31
N TYR A 36 6.94 -1.95 22.62
CA TYR A 36 6.19 -0.94 21.89
C TYR A 36 5.23 -0.24 22.85
N ARG A 37 5.38 1.07 23.00
CA ARG A 37 4.43 1.90 23.74
C ARG A 37 3.46 2.54 22.73
N PRO A 38 2.17 2.16 22.75
CA PRO A 38 1.20 2.75 21.83
C PRO A 38 1.03 4.25 22.10
N THR A 39 0.79 5.00 21.05
CA THR A 39 0.52 6.46 21.10
C THR A 39 -0.72 6.78 21.95
N ALA A 40 -1.70 5.87 21.96
CA ALA A 40 -2.89 5.95 22.80
C ALA A 40 -2.54 5.62 24.27
N GLY A 41 -2.11 6.65 25.02
CA GLY A 41 -1.95 6.58 26.48
C GLY A 41 -0.62 7.07 27.04
N ASN A 42 0.40 7.29 26.20
CA ASN A 42 1.69 7.81 26.65
C ASN A 42 1.94 9.23 26.13
N ARG A 43 1.97 10.21 27.05
CA ARG A 43 2.23 11.62 26.73
C ARG A 43 3.62 11.83 26.11
N TRP A 44 4.62 11.03 26.46
CA TRP A 44 5.99 11.15 25.92
C TRP A 44 6.12 10.61 24.50
N VAL A 45 5.38 9.56 24.15
CA VAL A 45 5.30 9.06 22.77
C VAL A 45 4.48 10.02 21.90
N LYS A 46 3.43 10.63 22.47
CA LYS A 46 2.72 11.74 21.79
C LYS A 46 3.64 12.93 21.58
N MET A 47 4.44 13.31 22.58
CA MET A 47 5.49 14.33 22.40
C MET A 47 6.50 13.91 21.35
N TRP A 48 6.87 12.64 21.21
CA TRP A 48 7.76 12.20 20.13
C TRP A 48 7.13 12.39 18.73
N HIS A 49 5.85 12.04 18.56
CA HIS A 49 5.14 12.34 17.30
C HIS A 49 5.00 13.84 17.06
N VAL A 50 4.76 14.63 18.12
CA VAL A 50 4.62 16.08 18.03
C VAL A 50 5.98 16.75 17.78
N ASP A 51 7.05 16.33 18.43
CA ASP A 51 8.42 16.82 18.21
C ASP A 51 8.88 16.48 16.81
N LEU A 52 8.56 15.28 16.30
CA LEU A 52 8.88 14.94 14.91
C LEU A 52 8.01 15.73 13.93
N PHE A 53 6.72 15.86 14.19
CA PHE A 53 5.82 16.66 13.35
C PHE A 53 6.24 18.13 13.33
N ILE A 54 6.52 18.72 14.50
CA ILE A 54 7.04 20.08 14.66
C ILE A 54 8.41 20.19 14.04
N SER A 55 9.34 19.26 14.23
CA SER A 55 10.68 19.38 13.61
C SER A 55 10.62 19.22 12.10
N VAL A 56 9.83 18.29 11.56
CA VAL A 56 9.57 18.15 10.13
C VAL A 56 8.90 19.41 9.59
N ASP A 57 7.83 19.90 10.22
CA ASP A 57 7.10 21.09 9.79
C ASP A 57 7.87 22.39 10.03
N THR A 58 8.74 22.46 11.03
CA THR A 58 9.60 23.62 11.29
C THR A 58 10.81 23.59 10.36
N VAL A 59 11.32 22.44 9.95
CA VAL A 59 12.39 22.35 8.94
C VAL A 59 11.82 22.59 7.54
N ILE A 60 10.66 22.00 7.20
CA ILE A 60 9.93 22.32 5.97
C ILE A 60 9.54 23.79 5.99
N GLY A 61 9.02 24.27 7.11
CA GLY A 61 8.58 25.65 7.32
C GLY A 61 9.72 26.66 7.32
N ALA A 62 10.88 26.34 7.92
CA ALA A 62 12.07 27.20 7.89
C ALA A 62 12.75 27.16 6.52
N ALA A 63 12.80 26.00 5.85
CA ALA A 63 13.20 25.92 4.46
C ALA A 63 12.24 26.75 3.58
N PHE A 64 10.94 26.69 3.85
CA PHE A 64 9.90 27.46 3.16
C PHE A 64 9.98 28.96 3.44
N VAL A 65 10.23 29.39 4.69
CA VAL A 65 10.43 30.79 5.08
C VAL A 65 11.75 31.31 4.53
N TYR A 66 12.81 30.51 4.52
CA TYR A 66 14.08 30.86 3.89
C TYR A 66 13.93 30.98 2.36
N ILE A 67 13.23 30.05 1.72
CA ILE A 67 12.83 30.14 0.31
C ILE A 67 12.00 31.40 0.05
N ALA A 68 10.99 31.67 0.87
CA ALA A 68 10.14 32.85 0.75
C ALA A 68 10.93 34.14 0.97
N PHE A 69 11.85 34.18 1.95
CA PHE A 69 12.71 35.33 2.23
C PHE A 69 13.70 35.58 1.10
N GLN A 70 14.31 34.53 0.53
CA GLN A 70 15.21 34.65 -0.62
C GLN A 70 14.45 35.07 -1.88
N ILE A 71 13.23 34.57 -2.08
CA ILE A 71 12.35 35.00 -3.18
C ILE A 71 11.91 36.46 -3.02
N LEU A 72 11.60 36.91 -1.80
CA LEU A 72 11.26 38.30 -1.52
C LEU A 72 12.46 39.26 -1.66
N ARG A 73 13.69 38.76 -1.46
CA ARG A 73 14.92 39.54 -1.67
C ARG A 73 15.37 39.61 -3.13
N TYR A 74 14.82 38.79 -4.02
CA TYR A 74 15.27 38.61 -5.41
C TYR A 74 14.76 39.70 -6.39
N GLY A 75 14.54 40.92 -5.90
CA GLY A 75 14.24 42.11 -6.71
C GLY A 75 15.48 42.77 -7.35
N SER A 76 16.61 42.06 -7.49
CA SER A 76 17.90 42.63 -7.92
C SER A 76 18.58 41.78 -9.01
N GLU A 77 18.25 42.11 -10.25
CA GLU A 77 18.97 42.07 -11.55
C GLU A 77 20.07 41.03 -11.92
N LYS A 78 20.36 39.94 -11.21
CA LYS A 78 21.31 38.93 -11.74
C LYS A 78 20.82 37.48 -11.70
N PRO A 79 20.85 36.72 -12.82
CA PRO A 79 20.44 35.33 -12.87
C PRO A 79 21.65 34.42 -12.63
N TYR A 80 21.81 33.97 -11.40
CA TYR A 80 22.53 32.73 -11.10
C TYR A 80 21.64 31.92 -10.18
N MET A 81 21.32 30.67 -10.56
CA MET A 81 20.75 29.70 -9.62
C MET A 81 21.77 29.52 -8.50
N PRO A 82 21.48 29.93 -7.25
CA PRO A 82 22.43 29.72 -6.19
C PRO A 82 22.36 28.25 -5.75
N LEU A 83 23.51 27.74 -5.35
CA LEU A 83 23.80 26.61 -4.43
C LEU A 83 22.64 26.19 -3.50
N GLU A 84 21.84 27.16 -3.11
CA GLU A 84 20.71 27.10 -2.20
C GLU A 84 19.54 26.23 -2.73
N LEU A 85 19.23 26.25 -4.03
CA LEU A 85 18.12 25.43 -4.58
C LEU A 85 18.47 23.94 -4.61
N GLU A 86 19.74 23.59 -4.86
CA GLU A 86 20.24 22.22 -4.77
C GLU A 86 20.26 21.73 -3.32
N LEU A 87 20.66 22.60 -2.38
CA LEU A 87 20.59 22.33 -0.94
C LEU A 87 19.14 22.09 -0.48
N ILE A 88 18.18 22.84 -1.03
CA ILE A 88 16.74 22.69 -0.76
C ILE A 88 16.20 21.36 -1.29
N LEU A 89 16.57 20.94 -2.51
CA LEU A 89 16.17 19.64 -3.05
C LEU A 89 16.78 18.47 -2.26
N ALA A 90 18.04 18.61 -1.82
CA ALA A 90 18.67 17.64 -0.92
C ALA A 90 17.99 17.58 0.45
N LEU A 91 17.59 18.72 1.02
CA LEU A 91 16.81 18.80 2.26
C LEU A 91 15.42 18.18 2.11
N LEU A 92 14.72 18.43 1.00
CA LEU A 92 13.42 17.81 0.70
C LEU A 92 13.53 16.28 0.61
N GLY A 93 14.51 15.75 -0.14
CA GLY A 93 14.74 14.30 -0.21
C GLY A 93 15.06 13.68 1.15
N PHE A 94 15.82 14.39 1.99
CA PHE A 94 16.15 13.96 3.35
C PHE A 94 14.95 14.00 4.31
N ILE A 95 14.10 15.03 4.20
CA ILE A 95 12.86 15.15 4.98
C ILE A 95 11.87 14.03 4.59
N THR A 96 11.72 13.75 3.30
CA THR A 96 10.88 12.64 2.82
C THR A 96 11.35 11.30 3.40
N TYR A 97 12.66 11.07 3.48
CA TYR A 97 13.23 9.88 4.11
C TYR A 97 12.89 9.78 5.60
N VAL A 98 12.95 10.89 6.35
CA VAL A 98 12.60 10.92 7.78
C VAL A 98 11.11 10.66 8.01
N ILE A 99 10.23 11.27 7.20
CA ILE A 99 8.78 11.06 7.26
C ILE A 99 8.45 9.58 7.04
N VAL A 100 9.08 8.93 6.06
CA VAL A 100 8.77 7.53 5.76
C VAL A 100 9.24 6.60 6.87
N ASN A 101 10.43 6.82 7.43
CA ASN A 101 10.89 6.05 8.60
C ASN A 101 9.98 6.25 9.82
N HIS A 102 9.41 7.45 10.00
CA HIS A 102 8.43 7.70 11.05
C HIS A 102 7.12 6.95 10.84
N VAL A 103 6.57 7.03 9.62
CA VAL A 103 5.33 6.31 9.25
C VAL A 103 5.54 4.79 9.40
N MET A 104 6.71 4.28 9.01
CA MET A 104 7.12 2.90 9.22
C MET A 104 7.07 2.50 10.71
N VAL A 105 7.69 3.29 11.59
CA VAL A 105 7.71 3.01 13.04
C VAL A 105 6.31 3.18 13.66
N ALA A 106 5.52 4.15 13.22
CA ALA A 106 4.18 4.41 13.73
C ALA A 106 3.17 3.31 13.34
N LEU A 107 3.24 2.83 12.10
CA LEU A 107 2.30 1.82 11.58
C LEU A 107 2.73 0.40 11.94
N TYR A 108 4.02 0.10 11.82
CA TYR A 108 4.54 -1.27 11.92
C TYR A 108 5.42 -1.50 13.15
N GLY A 109 5.71 -0.47 13.96
CA GLY A 109 6.63 -0.59 15.10
C GLY A 109 6.19 -1.62 16.13
N LYS A 110 4.87 -1.80 16.33
CA LYS A 110 4.33 -2.82 17.23
C LYS A 110 4.65 -4.23 16.74
N ASP A 111 4.42 -4.49 15.46
CA ASP A 111 4.63 -5.80 14.85
C ASP A 111 6.13 -6.10 14.71
N ALA A 112 6.94 -5.09 14.41
CA ALA A 112 8.40 -5.19 14.41
C ALA A 112 8.94 -5.56 15.81
N VAL A 113 8.45 -4.92 16.87
CA VAL A 113 8.83 -5.25 18.26
C VAL A 113 8.40 -6.66 18.64
N ASN A 114 7.17 -7.05 18.32
CA ASN A 114 6.68 -8.40 18.61
C ASN A 114 7.52 -9.46 17.88
N GLY A 115 7.77 -9.27 16.57
CA GLY A 115 8.61 -10.16 15.78
C GLY A 115 10.03 -10.27 16.35
N PHE A 116 10.66 -9.14 16.69
CA PHE A 116 12.00 -9.12 17.26
C PHE A 116 12.09 -9.83 18.61
N ASN A 117 11.10 -9.64 19.49
CA ASN A 117 11.03 -10.31 20.78
C ASN A 117 10.85 -11.82 20.66
N GLU A 118 10.01 -12.28 19.72
CA GLU A 118 9.87 -13.71 19.46
C GLU A 118 11.18 -14.32 18.94
N ILE A 119 11.92 -13.62 18.08
CA ILE A 119 13.26 -14.05 17.64
C ILE A 119 14.23 -14.15 18.82
N MET A 120 14.21 -13.20 19.76
CA MET A 120 15.04 -13.25 20.98
C MET A 120 14.69 -14.42 21.89
N LYS A 121 13.40 -14.76 22.04
CA LYS A 121 12.98 -15.95 22.80
C LYS A 121 13.46 -17.23 22.14
N ILE A 122 13.34 -17.33 20.81
CA ILE A 122 13.75 -18.50 20.05
C ILE A 122 15.26 -18.71 20.16
N GLU A 123 16.07 -17.66 19.95
CA GLU A 123 17.52 -17.75 20.09
C GLU A 123 17.93 -18.12 21.53
N GLY A 124 17.35 -17.48 22.55
CA GLY A 124 17.65 -17.81 23.95
C GLY A 124 17.35 -19.27 24.30
N ASN A 125 16.27 -19.84 23.76
CA ASN A 125 15.90 -21.24 23.94
C ASN A 125 16.83 -22.21 23.20
N LEU A 126 17.40 -21.78 22.06
CA LEU A 126 18.33 -22.58 21.26
C LEU A 126 19.77 -22.51 21.81
N VAL A 127 20.25 -21.31 22.18
CA VAL A 127 21.60 -21.08 22.71
C VAL A 127 21.75 -21.63 24.13
N GLY A 128 20.68 -21.66 24.93
CA GLY A 128 20.69 -22.32 26.25
C GLY A 128 21.01 -23.83 26.22
N ARG A 129 21.14 -24.45 25.04
CA ARG A 129 21.55 -25.85 24.86
C ARG A 129 23.01 -26.04 24.44
N THR A 130 23.76 -24.97 24.15
CA THR A 130 25.16 -25.05 23.71
C THR A 130 25.96 -23.92 24.34
N HIS A 131 26.74 -24.25 25.36
CA HIS A 131 27.71 -23.32 25.98
C HIS A 131 28.85 -23.08 24.98
N ILE A 132 28.92 -21.90 24.37
CA ILE A 132 30.07 -21.46 23.55
C ILE A 132 30.45 -20.05 24.03
N ASP A 133 31.65 -19.92 24.60
CA ASP A 133 32.26 -18.65 24.98
C ASP A 133 32.79 -17.94 23.74
N LEU A 134 32.20 -16.79 23.41
CA LEU A 134 32.68 -15.85 22.39
C LEU A 134 32.84 -14.48 23.04
N HIS A 135 34.00 -14.27 23.66
CA HIS A 135 34.32 -13.00 24.32
C HIS A 135 35.69 -12.48 23.90
N GLU A 136 35.87 -12.14 22.61
CA GLU A 136 36.92 -11.18 22.22
C GLU A 136 36.79 -10.76 20.75
N THR A 137 36.27 -9.55 20.48
CA THR A 137 36.81 -8.64 19.45
C THR A 137 36.08 -7.29 19.43
N TYR A 138 36.85 -6.22 19.14
CA TYR A 138 36.49 -4.80 18.91
C TYR A 138 36.50 -3.85 20.12
N LYS A 139 37.68 -3.29 20.41
CA LYS A 139 37.86 -1.98 21.06
C LYS A 139 38.25 -0.94 20.01
N PHE A 140 37.44 0.11 19.82
CA PHE A 140 37.84 1.32 19.08
C PHE A 140 38.51 2.34 20.01
N SER A 141 39.55 3.02 19.54
CA SER A 141 40.36 3.97 20.33
C SER A 141 39.76 5.38 20.40
N LYS A 142 39.96 6.03 21.55
CA LYS A 142 39.35 7.31 21.97
C LYS A 142 39.70 8.60 21.20
N PRO A 143 40.78 8.76 20.39
CA PRO A 143 41.11 10.09 19.83
C PRO A 143 40.19 10.53 18.68
N THR A 144 39.62 9.59 17.92
CA THR A 144 38.75 9.87 16.77
C THR A 144 37.41 10.51 17.19
N TRP A 145 37.07 10.43 18.48
CA TRP A 145 35.81 10.91 19.05
C TRP A 145 35.80 12.40 19.41
N ILE A 146 36.97 13.04 19.58
CA ILE A 146 37.06 14.43 20.07
C ILE A 146 36.99 15.43 18.90
N VAL A 147 37.57 15.09 17.74
CA VAL A 147 37.51 15.93 16.53
C VAL A 147 36.09 16.00 15.95
N LEU A 148 35.28 14.96 16.14
CA LEU A 148 33.89 14.90 15.67
C LEU A 148 32.90 15.77 16.48
N ASN A 149 33.27 16.15 17.71
CA ASN A 149 32.38 16.90 18.61
C ASN A 149 32.55 18.42 18.56
N VAL A 150 33.68 18.93 18.06
CA VAL A 150 33.92 20.39 17.95
C VAL A 150 33.23 20.99 16.71
N VAL A 151 33.04 20.19 15.64
CA VAL A 151 32.23 20.58 14.46
C VAL A 151 30.72 20.42 14.72
N ARG A 152 30.33 19.64 15.73
CA ARG A 152 28.92 19.45 16.16
C ARG A 152 28.29 20.70 16.81
N PHE A 153 29.07 21.71 17.17
CA PHE A 153 28.63 22.66 18.20
C PHE A 153 27.90 23.93 17.71
N ALA A 154 27.77 24.21 16.40
CA ALA A 154 27.31 25.55 15.98
C ALA A 154 26.06 25.68 15.08
N ILE A 155 25.55 24.67 14.35
CA ILE A 155 24.39 24.90 13.42
C ILE A 155 23.30 23.79 13.41
N LEU A 156 23.40 22.72 14.22
CA LEU A 156 22.61 21.47 14.00
C LEU A 156 21.90 20.89 15.25
N PHE A 157 21.25 21.73 16.07
CA PHE A 157 20.96 21.34 17.45
C PHE A 157 19.63 20.59 17.76
N VAL A 158 18.82 20.17 16.79
CA VAL A 158 17.62 19.35 17.11
C VAL A 158 17.44 18.15 16.17
N ASN A 159 17.70 18.34 14.88
CA ASN A 159 17.29 17.34 13.88
C ASN A 159 18.32 16.22 13.67
N VAL A 160 19.63 16.53 13.65
CA VAL A 160 20.66 15.51 13.40
C VAL A 160 20.80 14.48 14.54
N PRO A 161 20.73 14.84 15.83
CA PRO A 161 20.76 13.86 16.92
C PRO A 161 19.57 12.88 16.87
N GLU A 162 18.36 13.37 16.57
CA GLU A 162 17.15 12.56 16.52
C GLU A 162 17.11 11.65 15.28
N ILE A 163 17.68 12.12 14.17
CA ILE A 163 17.83 11.32 12.96
C ILE A 163 18.91 10.25 13.14
N CYS A 164 20.05 10.60 13.75
CA CYS A 164 21.08 9.62 14.12
C CYS A 164 20.54 8.59 15.13
N ARG A 165 19.61 8.98 16.01
CA ARG A 165 18.91 8.10 16.95
C ARG A 165 18.04 7.07 16.24
N ILE A 166 17.14 7.51 15.35
CA ILE A 166 16.26 6.61 14.59
C ILE A 166 17.09 5.70 13.68
N LEU A 167 18.07 6.26 12.96
CA LEU A 167 18.90 5.50 12.04
C LEU A 167 19.77 4.46 12.76
N SER A 168 20.41 4.81 13.88
CA SER A 168 21.21 3.86 14.66
C SER A 168 20.36 2.78 15.33
N LEU A 169 19.15 3.10 15.79
CA LEU A 169 18.21 2.11 16.32
C LEU A 169 17.78 1.12 15.24
N VAL A 170 17.39 1.62 14.06
CA VAL A 170 17.00 0.79 12.92
C VAL A 170 18.18 -0.11 12.51
N ILE A 171 19.38 0.45 12.31
CA ILE A 171 20.58 -0.33 11.96
C ILE A 171 20.88 -1.39 13.02
N LEU A 172 20.79 -1.06 14.31
CA LEU A 172 21.06 -1.99 15.40
C LEU A 172 20.04 -3.14 15.43
N ILE A 173 18.75 -2.83 15.25
CA ILE A 173 17.68 -3.84 15.12
C ILE A 173 17.96 -4.74 13.92
N PHE A 174 18.34 -4.19 12.77
CA PHE A 174 18.62 -4.94 11.55
C PHE A 174 19.85 -5.86 11.68
N ILE A 175 20.98 -5.36 12.19
CA ILE A 175 22.21 -6.14 12.40
C ILE A 175 21.96 -7.25 13.41
N THR A 176 21.28 -6.92 14.51
CA THR A 176 20.98 -7.88 15.56
C THR A 176 20.03 -8.97 15.05
N ALA A 177 18.89 -8.60 14.46
CA ALA A 177 17.95 -9.56 13.89
C ALA A 177 18.63 -10.48 12.87
N HIS A 178 19.49 -9.93 12.01
CA HIS A 178 20.26 -10.73 11.05
C HIS A 178 21.18 -11.75 11.73
N ASN A 179 22.02 -11.32 12.67
CA ASN A 179 22.95 -12.22 13.37
C ASN A 179 22.22 -13.33 14.13
N MET A 180 21.09 -12.99 14.75
CA MET A 180 20.24 -13.96 15.44
C MET A 180 19.64 -14.96 14.45
N MET A 181 19.09 -14.48 13.34
CA MET A 181 18.51 -15.34 12.31
C MET A 181 19.57 -16.26 11.70
N ARG A 182 20.77 -15.75 11.42
CA ARG A 182 21.89 -16.54 10.94
C ARG A 182 22.25 -17.66 11.93
N THR A 183 22.39 -17.34 13.21
CA THR A 183 22.67 -18.34 14.27
C THR A 183 21.55 -19.37 14.38
N ILE A 184 20.28 -18.96 14.30
CA ILE A 184 19.12 -19.87 14.30
C ILE A 184 19.18 -20.79 13.08
N PHE A 185 19.47 -20.27 11.89
CA PHE A 185 19.58 -21.06 10.66
C PHE A 185 20.77 -22.01 10.67
N GLU A 186 21.94 -21.58 11.13
CA GLU A 186 23.13 -22.43 11.26
C GLU A 186 22.89 -23.57 12.27
N ASN A 187 22.24 -23.29 13.40
CA ASN A 187 21.85 -24.30 14.40
C ASN A 187 20.79 -25.27 13.85
N LEU A 188 19.76 -24.77 13.16
CA LEU A 188 18.74 -25.63 12.52
C LEU A 188 19.34 -26.50 11.42
N LEU A 189 20.29 -25.98 10.63
CA LEU A 189 20.98 -26.73 9.59
C LEU A 189 21.89 -27.80 10.21
N HIS A 190 22.65 -27.46 11.24
CA HIS A 190 23.52 -28.39 11.95
C HIS A 190 22.73 -29.52 12.63
N ASP A 191 21.59 -29.19 13.25
CA ASP A 191 20.72 -30.18 13.87
C ASP A 191 19.96 -31.03 12.85
N SER A 192 19.58 -30.48 11.68
CA SER A 192 18.92 -31.23 10.61
C SER A 192 19.75 -32.41 10.09
N GLY A 193 21.08 -32.37 10.24
CA GLY A 193 21.97 -33.49 9.92
C GLY A 193 21.99 -34.60 10.97
N ARG A 194 21.54 -34.34 12.21
CA ARG A 194 21.53 -35.30 13.33
C ARG A 194 20.16 -35.89 13.63
N PHE A 195 19.08 -35.36 13.05
CA PHE A 195 17.71 -35.84 13.23
C PHE A 195 17.40 -37.05 12.34
N PHE A 196 17.96 -38.21 12.68
CA PHE A 196 17.62 -39.52 12.09
C PHE A 196 17.09 -40.49 13.16
N VAL A 197 16.21 -40.03 14.06
CA VAL A 197 15.53 -40.86 15.07
C VAL A 197 14.04 -40.47 15.19
N PRO A 198 13.08 -41.42 15.29
CA PRO A 198 11.69 -41.14 14.91
C PRO A 198 10.82 -40.51 16.00
N THR A 199 9.87 -39.69 15.53
CA THR A 199 8.56 -39.32 16.09
C THR A 199 8.44 -38.28 17.21
N MET A 200 9.21 -38.29 18.30
CA MET A 200 8.95 -37.35 19.40
C MET A 200 9.61 -35.96 19.26
N ARG A 201 10.76 -35.86 18.56
CA ARG A 201 11.46 -34.57 18.37
C ARG A 201 10.96 -33.76 17.16
N LEU A 202 10.15 -34.37 16.28
CA LEU A 202 9.63 -33.72 15.08
C LEU A 202 8.60 -32.64 15.44
N ASN A 203 7.75 -32.87 16.44
CA ASN A 203 6.75 -31.89 16.87
C ASN A 203 7.37 -30.63 17.47
N SER A 204 8.44 -30.73 18.28
CA SER A 204 9.12 -29.53 18.81
C SER A 204 9.82 -28.73 17.72
N GLY A 205 10.39 -29.40 16.71
CA GLY A 205 11.02 -28.74 15.57
C GLY A 205 10.01 -28.06 14.64
N ILE A 206 8.86 -28.70 14.40
CA ILE A 206 7.76 -28.13 13.63
C ILE A 206 7.14 -26.94 14.36
N THR A 207 6.89 -27.04 15.67
CA THR A 207 6.35 -25.92 16.46
C THR A 207 7.33 -24.74 16.48
N ALA A 208 8.62 -24.97 16.75
CA ALA A 208 9.63 -23.92 16.71
C ALA A 208 9.74 -23.29 15.30
N HIS A 209 9.54 -24.07 14.23
CA HIS A 209 9.54 -23.56 12.86
C HIS A 209 8.26 -22.78 12.51
N VAL A 210 7.09 -23.19 12.99
CA VAL A 210 5.83 -22.45 12.79
C VAL A 210 5.87 -21.13 13.57
N GLU A 211 6.39 -21.15 14.80
CA GLU A 211 6.62 -19.94 15.60
C GLU A 211 7.66 -19.02 14.95
N LEU A 212 8.75 -19.59 14.42
CA LEU A 212 9.75 -18.83 13.65
C LEU A 212 9.14 -18.28 12.34
N GLN A 213 8.33 -19.05 11.61
CA GLN A 213 7.62 -18.60 10.41
C GLN A 213 6.66 -17.46 10.71
N LEU A 214 5.90 -17.55 11.81
CA LEU A 214 4.97 -16.50 12.23
C LEU A 214 5.72 -15.22 12.62
N GLY A 215 6.78 -15.33 13.42
CA GLY A 215 7.66 -14.19 13.76
C GLY A 215 8.38 -13.61 12.54
N MET A 216 8.83 -14.46 11.63
CA MET A 216 9.43 -14.09 10.34
C MET A 216 8.43 -13.40 9.42
N THR A 217 7.16 -13.81 9.36
CA THR A 217 6.16 -13.14 8.51
C THR A 217 5.84 -11.73 8.99
N SER A 218 5.79 -11.50 10.31
CA SER A 218 5.64 -10.16 10.87
C SER A 218 6.89 -9.30 10.65
N LEU A 219 8.09 -9.89 10.76
CA LEU A 219 9.35 -9.17 10.52
C LEU A 219 9.60 -8.95 9.02
N ALA A 220 9.22 -9.88 8.15
CA ALA A 220 9.45 -9.83 6.70
C ALA A 220 8.63 -8.72 6.04
N GLN A 221 7.41 -8.44 6.50
CA GLN A 221 6.65 -7.28 6.01
C GLN A 221 7.35 -5.95 6.35
N PHE A 222 7.92 -5.83 7.55
CA PHE A 222 8.74 -4.68 7.95
C PHE A 222 10.09 -4.64 7.20
N GLN A 223 10.73 -5.80 7.01
CA GLN A 223 12.05 -5.97 6.40
C GLN A 223 12.01 -5.75 4.89
N GLU A 224 11.05 -6.30 4.15
CA GLU A 224 10.96 -6.15 2.69
C GLU A 224 10.69 -4.70 2.29
N MET A 225 9.72 -4.05 2.95
CA MET A 225 9.39 -2.65 2.71
C MET A 225 10.49 -1.70 3.20
N GLY A 226 10.98 -1.90 4.43
CA GLY A 226 12.04 -1.09 5.00
C GLY A 226 13.34 -1.20 4.21
N THR A 227 13.75 -2.41 3.81
CA THR A 227 15.02 -2.64 3.10
C THR A 227 14.98 -2.09 1.68
N ILE A 228 13.92 -2.32 0.91
CA ILE A 228 13.79 -1.79 -0.46
C ILE A 228 13.73 -0.27 -0.42
N PHE A 229 12.96 0.30 0.52
CA PHE A 229 12.83 1.75 0.65
C PHE A 229 14.12 2.41 1.16
N SER A 230 14.79 1.83 2.16
CA SER A 230 16.08 2.30 2.66
C SER A 230 17.20 2.16 1.64
N ILE A 231 17.20 1.12 0.79
CA ILE A 231 18.16 0.99 -0.31
C ILE A 231 17.88 2.03 -1.38
N LEU A 232 16.62 2.21 -1.81
CA LEU A 232 16.28 3.15 -2.87
C LEU A 232 16.54 4.60 -2.43
N MET A 233 16.07 4.99 -1.25
CA MET A 233 16.31 6.33 -0.70
C MET A 233 17.76 6.51 -0.28
N GLY A 234 18.42 5.47 0.23
CA GLY A 234 19.86 5.47 0.47
C GLY A 234 20.64 5.72 -0.81
N LEU A 235 20.27 5.11 -1.93
CA LEU A 235 20.90 5.35 -3.23
C LEU A 235 20.67 6.79 -3.71
N VAL A 236 19.46 7.32 -3.55
CA VAL A 236 19.15 8.72 -3.88
C VAL A 236 19.98 9.67 -3.02
N VAL A 237 20.00 9.48 -1.71
CA VAL A 237 20.81 10.30 -0.77
C VAL A 237 22.30 10.16 -1.07
N PHE A 238 22.79 8.97 -1.42
CA PHE A 238 24.18 8.73 -1.79
C PHE A 238 24.56 9.46 -3.09
N VAL A 239 23.73 9.35 -4.14
CA VAL A 239 23.96 10.00 -5.43
C VAL A 239 23.90 11.51 -5.29
N VAL A 240 22.89 12.03 -4.58
CA VAL A 240 22.74 13.47 -4.33
C VAL A 240 23.91 13.99 -3.48
N SER A 241 24.32 13.27 -2.44
CA SER A 241 25.43 13.69 -1.58
C SER A 241 26.76 13.71 -2.35
N ASN A 242 27.07 12.68 -3.14
CA ASN A 242 28.29 12.66 -3.97
C ASN A 242 28.24 13.72 -5.08
N PHE A 243 27.09 13.94 -5.71
CA PHE A 243 26.90 14.99 -6.71
C PHE A 243 27.18 16.37 -6.10
N VAL A 244 26.58 16.66 -4.94
CA VAL A 244 26.80 17.90 -4.17
C VAL A 244 28.29 18.05 -3.79
N THR A 245 28.94 16.98 -3.32
CA THR A 245 30.38 16.99 -3.01
C THR A 245 31.26 17.34 -4.21
N ILE A 246 30.98 16.72 -5.38
CA ILE A 246 31.80 16.91 -6.58
C ILE A 246 31.56 18.28 -7.21
N LYS A 247 30.30 18.73 -7.29
CA LYS A 247 29.93 19.97 -7.99
C LYS A 247 30.22 21.23 -7.18
N LEU A 248 30.18 21.15 -5.85
CA LEU A 248 30.22 22.31 -4.95
C LEU A 248 31.51 22.38 -4.11
N TYR A 249 32.54 21.60 -4.49
CA TYR A 249 33.84 21.53 -3.81
C TYR A 249 34.46 22.92 -3.54
N ASP A 250 34.42 23.80 -4.53
CA ASP A 250 35.02 25.15 -4.42
C ASP A 250 34.09 26.21 -3.80
N SER A 251 32.81 25.88 -3.56
CA SER A 251 31.77 26.84 -3.21
C SER A 251 31.26 26.74 -1.77
N LEU A 252 31.57 25.65 -1.07
CA LEU A 252 31.09 25.40 0.30
C LEU A 252 32.21 25.56 1.34
N PRO A 253 31.92 26.13 2.54
CA PRO A 253 32.86 26.09 3.65
C PRO A 253 33.23 24.64 3.99
N PHE A 254 34.51 24.37 4.27
CA PHE A 254 35.02 23.02 4.54
C PHE A 254 34.17 22.16 5.49
N PRO A 255 33.57 22.69 6.59
CA PRO A 255 32.72 21.87 7.47
C PRO A 255 31.43 21.38 6.82
N VAL A 256 30.82 22.20 5.94
CA VAL A 256 29.61 21.85 5.19
C VAL A 256 29.95 20.92 4.04
N TYR A 257 31.08 21.18 3.37
CA TYR A 257 31.64 20.31 2.36
C TYR A 257 31.94 18.91 2.91
N ALA A 258 32.54 18.78 4.10
CA ALA A 258 32.89 17.49 4.70
C ALA A 258 31.67 16.67 5.17
N PHE A 259 30.50 17.29 5.35
CA PHE A 259 29.27 16.63 5.76
C PHE A 259 28.71 15.68 4.70
N PHE A 260 28.63 16.14 3.43
CA PHE A 260 28.07 15.34 2.33
C PHE A 260 28.83 14.05 2.00
N PRO A 261 30.18 14.03 1.88
CA PRO A 261 30.92 12.80 1.71
C PRO A 261 30.84 11.91 2.94
N SER A 262 30.71 12.47 4.15
CA SER A 262 30.50 11.67 5.37
C SER A 262 29.13 10.97 5.35
N VAL A 263 28.07 11.67 4.94
CA VAL A 263 26.72 11.09 4.76
C VAL A 263 26.73 10.05 3.64
N ALA A 264 27.38 10.34 2.50
CA ALA A 264 27.54 9.40 1.40
C ALA A 264 28.30 8.13 1.85
N VAL A 265 29.39 8.27 2.60
CA VAL A 265 30.14 7.12 3.12
C VAL A 265 29.30 6.31 4.11
N VAL A 266 28.57 6.96 5.03
CA VAL A 266 27.70 6.26 5.98
C VAL A 266 26.57 5.53 5.26
N VAL A 267 25.89 6.18 4.32
CA VAL A 267 24.80 5.56 3.54
C VAL A 267 25.34 4.45 2.63
N GLY A 268 26.50 4.65 2.00
CA GLY A 268 27.19 3.64 1.21
C GLY A 268 27.59 2.42 2.04
N ILE A 269 28.10 2.63 3.26
CA ILE A 269 28.36 1.55 4.23
C ILE A 269 27.06 0.84 4.57
N ILE A 270 26.00 1.56 4.94
CA ILE A 270 24.70 0.96 5.28
C ILE A 270 24.17 0.11 4.13
N VAL A 271 24.17 0.62 2.89
CA VAL A 271 23.71 -0.12 1.71
C VAL A 271 24.61 -1.33 1.42
N ASN A 272 25.93 -1.17 1.47
CA ASN A 272 26.88 -2.27 1.24
C ASN A 272 26.86 -3.35 2.32
N PHE A 273 26.48 -3.03 3.56
CA PHE A 273 26.29 -4.02 4.61
C PHE A 273 24.89 -4.64 4.56
N THR A 274 23.83 -3.85 4.36
CA THR A 274 22.45 -4.38 4.37
C THR A 274 22.12 -5.24 3.15
N LEU A 275 22.68 -4.95 1.97
CA LEU A 275 22.38 -5.67 0.74
C LEU A 275 22.87 -7.14 0.76
N PRO A 276 24.13 -7.45 1.11
CA PRO A 276 24.59 -8.84 1.24
C PRO A 276 23.91 -9.60 2.39
N LEU A 277 23.59 -8.90 3.49
CA LEU A 277 22.90 -9.49 4.64
C LEU A 277 21.46 -9.89 4.29
N ALA A 278 20.74 -9.06 3.51
CA ALA A 278 19.39 -9.38 3.02
C ALA A 278 19.42 -10.55 2.03
N HIS A 279 20.42 -10.59 1.14
CA HIS A 279 20.59 -11.68 0.17
C HIS A 279 20.91 -13.02 0.86
N GLY A 280 21.85 -13.02 1.81
CA GLY A 280 22.22 -14.23 2.55
C GLY A 280 21.07 -14.83 3.38
N LEU A 281 20.17 -13.98 3.89
CA LEU A 281 18.95 -14.40 4.59
C LEU A 281 17.95 -15.09 3.67
N LEU A 282 17.76 -14.55 2.47
CA LEU A 282 16.88 -15.13 1.46
C LEU A 282 17.42 -16.49 0.99
N ASP A 283 18.73 -16.59 0.78
CA ASP A 283 19.41 -17.83 0.37
C ASP A 283 19.31 -18.90 1.47
N ALA A 284 19.54 -18.54 2.74
CA ALA A 284 19.42 -19.47 3.86
C ALA A 284 17.97 -19.99 4.03
N SER A 285 16.98 -19.09 3.93
CA SER A 285 15.56 -19.44 4.02
C SER A 285 15.12 -20.36 2.87
N THR A 286 15.55 -20.07 1.63
CA THR A 286 15.23 -20.90 0.47
C THR A 286 15.90 -22.27 0.52
N GLU A 287 17.14 -22.37 1.01
CA GLU A 287 17.85 -23.63 1.18
C GLU A 287 17.20 -24.52 2.25
N VAL A 288 16.79 -23.96 3.39
CA VAL A 288 16.05 -24.70 4.42
C VAL A 288 14.72 -25.23 3.87
N LYS A 289 13.97 -24.39 3.16
CA LYS A 289 12.72 -24.80 2.50
C LYS A 289 12.96 -25.92 1.48
N ARG A 290 14.04 -25.85 0.71
CA ARG A 290 14.42 -26.87 -0.28
C ARG A 290 14.76 -28.21 0.38
N ARG A 291 15.59 -28.22 1.43
CA ARG A 291 15.99 -29.45 2.14
C ARG A 291 14.81 -30.12 2.85
N TRP A 292 13.93 -29.34 3.47
CA TRP A 292 12.73 -29.87 4.11
C TRP A 292 11.69 -30.38 3.11
N GLY A 293 11.48 -29.67 2.00
CA GLY A 293 10.64 -30.16 0.90
C GLY A 293 11.15 -31.49 0.32
N ALA A 294 12.48 -31.65 0.22
CA ALA A 294 13.10 -32.90 -0.21
C ALA A 294 12.94 -34.03 0.82
N SER A 295 12.97 -33.73 2.12
CA SER A 295 12.78 -34.70 3.21
C SER A 295 11.32 -35.19 3.31
N LEU A 296 10.35 -34.27 3.31
CA LEU A 296 8.92 -34.58 3.32
C LEU A 296 8.46 -35.37 2.09
N GLY A 297 9.11 -35.15 0.94
CA GLY A 297 8.84 -35.89 -0.29
C GLY A 297 9.33 -37.34 -0.28
N ARG A 298 10.16 -37.74 0.69
CA ARG A 298 10.80 -39.06 0.73
C ARG A 298 10.10 -40.05 1.68
N GLU A 299 9.35 -39.58 2.68
CA GLU A 299 8.64 -40.44 3.67
C GLU A 299 7.11 -40.49 3.53
N GLY A 300 6.49 -39.57 2.79
CA GLY A 300 5.04 -39.58 2.57
C GLY A 300 4.62 -40.54 1.45
N ASN A 301 3.91 -41.62 1.80
CA ASN A 301 3.33 -42.59 0.87
C ASN A 301 2.76 -41.94 -0.41
N ASN A 302 3.43 -42.22 -1.52
CA ASN A 302 3.24 -41.64 -2.86
C ASN A 302 1.81 -41.81 -3.46
N PHE A 303 0.91 -42.49 -2.75
CA PHE A 303 -0.41 -42.90 -3.22
C PHE A 303 -1.51 -41.89 -2.84
N GLU A 304 -1.52 -41.36 -1.62
CA GLU A 304 -2.55 -40.41 -1.17
C GLU A 304 -2.40 -39.04 -1.83
N ILE A 305 -1.17 -38.55 -1.98
CA ILE A 305 -0.88 -37.31 -2.72
C ILE A 305 -1.21 -37.49 -4.21
N ARG A 306 -1.02 -38.69 -4.78
CA ARG A 306 -1.45 -38.99 -6.16
C ARG A 306 -2.97 -39.02 -6.31
N CYS A 307 -3.69 -39.55 -5.32
CA CYS A 307 -5.15 -39.62 -5.35
C CYS A 307 -5.78 -38.22 -5.16
N LEU A 308 -5.24 -37.40 -4.25
CA LEU A 308 -5.63 -36.00 -4.07
C LEU A 308 -5.31 -35.16 -5.33
N ARG A 309 -4.13 -35.38 -5.94
CA ARG A 309 -3.74 -34.70 -7.19
C ARG A 309 -4.53 -35.18 -8.41
N ARG A 310 -5.06 -36.42 -8.42
CA ARG A 310 -5.97 -36.92 -9.46
C ARG A 310 -7.41 -36.41 -9.26
N ARG A 311 -7.92 -36.31 -8.02
CA ARG A 311 -9.20 -35.64 -7.74
C ARG A 311 -9.16 -34.14 -8.06
N LEU A 312 -8.03 -33.46 -7.79
CA LEU A 312 -7.80 -32.07 -8.19
C LEU A 312 -7.55 -31.88 -9.70
N ARG A 313 -7.30 -32.96 -10.46
CA ARG A 313 -7.17 -32.93 -11.93
C ARG A 313 -8.45 -33.30 -12.67
N GLY A 314 -9.47 -33.80 -11.97
CA GLY A 314 -10.83 -33.88 -12.51
C GLY A 314 -11.38 -32.45 -12.62
N LYS A 315 -10.92 -31.72 -13.64
CA LYS A 315 -11.34 -30.37 -13.99
C LYS A 315 -12.83 -30.39 -14.37
N SER A 316 -13.72 -30.34 -13.40
CA SER A 316 -14.85 -29.43 -13.58
C SER A 316 -14.20 -28.06 -13.58
N SER A 317 -14.12 -27.39 -14.74
CA SER A 317 -13.79 -25.97 -14.72
C SER A 317 -14.86 -25.32 -13.84
N GLU A 318 -14.48 -24.90 -12.63
CA GLU A 318 -15.33 -24.05 -11.81
C GLU A 318 -15.61 -22.83 -12.68
N MET A 319 -16.80 -22.79 -13.27
CA MET A 319 -17.18 -21.75 -14.22
C MET A 319 -17.35 -20.47 -13.43
N VAL A 320 -16.52 -19.49 -13.75
CA VAL A 320 -16.66 -18.16 -13.18
C VAL A 320 -17.95 -17.54 -13.72
N PRO A 321 -18.71 -16.77 -12.91
CA PRO A 321 -19.94 -16.15 -13.40
C PRO A 321 -19.69 -15.39 -14.70
N SER A 322 -20.60 -15.55 -15.67
CA SER A 322 -20.42 -15.01 -17.03
C SER A 322 -20.19 -13.50 -17.05
N TYR A 323 -20.83 -12.76 -16.15
CA TYR A 323 -20.65 -11.30 -16.02
C TYR A 323 -19.23 -10.92 -15.59
N VAL A 324 -18.55 -11.76 -14.81
CA VAL A 324 -17.16 -11.56 -14.38
C VAL A 324 -16.22 -11.86 -15.54
N SER A 325 -16.34 -13.04 -16.16
CA SER A 325 -15.46 -13.43 -17.26
C SER A 325 -15.57 -12.50 -18.46
N SER A 326 -16.79 -12.05 -18.80
CA SER A 326 -17.02 -11.10 -19.89
C SER A 326 -16.45 -9.70 -19.59
N SER A 327 -16.65 -9.18 -18.38
CA SER A 327 -16.21 -7.82 -18.03
C SER A 327 -14.69 -7.72 -17.83
N PHE A 328 -14.06 -8.70 -17.16
CA PHE A 328 -12.61 -8.75 -17.04
C PHE A 328 -11.93 -9.12 -18.37
N GLY A 329 -12.58 -9.92 -19.21
CA GLY A 329 -12.14 -10.17 -20.59
C GLY A 329 -12.11 -8.89 -21.42
N GLU A 330 -13.19 -8.10 -21.40
CA GLU A 330 -13.22 -6.80 -22.07
C GLU A 330 -12.18 -5.83 -21.49
N TYR A 331 -12.00 -5.81 -20.15
CA TYR A 331 -10.96 -5.01 -19.50
C TYR A 331 -9.56 -5.39 -19.99
N SER A 332 -9.22 -6.68 -19.99
CA SER A 332 -7.91 -7.16 -20.45
C SER A 332 -7.64 -6.79 -21.91
N LYS A 333 -8.67 -6.90 -22.77
CA LYS A 333 -8.60 -6.55 -24.18
C LYS A 333 -8.42 -5.05 -24.43
N ARG A 334 -9.15 -4.20 -23.71
CA ARG A 334 -9.23 -2.75 -23.96
C ARG A 334 -8.22 -1.93 -23.18
N MET A 335 -7.81 -2.42 -22.00
CA MET A 335 -6.94 -1.69 -21.08
C MET A 335 -5.49 -2.19 -21.11
N GLY A 336 -5.15 -3.03 -22.09
CA GLY A 336 -3.78 -3.42 -22.38
C GLY A 336 -2.91 -2.20 -22.70
N PHE A 337 -1.72 -2.14 -22.10
CA PHE A 337 -0.72 -1.12 -22.35
C PHE A 337 0.66 -1.78 -22.45
N ILE A 338 1.69 -1.01 -22.81
CA ILE A 338 3.07 -1.52 -22.92
C ILE A 338 3.55 -2.09 -21.58
N SER A 339 3.16 -1.44 -20.49
CA SER A 339 3.41 -1.86 -19.11
C SER A 339 2.35 -2.86 -18.63
N GLU A 340 2.76 -3.83 -17.81
CA GLU A 340 1.85 -4.82 -17.24
C GLU A 340 1.53 -4.49 -15.78
N CYS A 341 0.26 -4.19 -15.47
CA CYS A 341 -0.22 -4.09 -14.10
C CYS A 341 0.03 -5.43 -13.35
N PRO A 342 0.43 -5.41 -12.07
CA PRO A 342 0.64 -6.63 -11.28
C PRO A 342 -0.60 -7.53 -11.20
N ILE A 343 -1.80 -6.94 -11.16
CA ILE A 343 -3.08 -7.67 -11.17
C ILE A 343 -3.53 -7.84 -12.61
N GLN A 344 -3.70 -9.08 -13.06
CA GLN A 344 -4.12 -9.40 -14.41
C GLN A 344 -5.23 -10.44 -14.43
N TRP A 345 -6.10 -10.34 -15.42
CA TRP A 345 -7.04 -11.39 -15.75
C TRP A 345 -6.35 -12.50 -16.55
N ASP A 346 -6.47 -13.74 -16.12
CA ASP A 346 -6.04 -14.92 -16.86
C ASP A 346 -7.26 -15.57 -17.54
N PRO A 347 -7.48 -15.34 -18.86
CA PRO A 347 -8.67 -15.86 -19.54
C PRO A 347 -8.68 -17.39 -19.64
N GLY A 348 -7.52 -18.05 -19.56
CA GLY A 348 -7.44 -19.51 -19.63
C GLY A 348 -7.83 -20.20 -18.33
N ARG A 349 -7.73 -19.49 -17.21
CA ARG A 349 -8.14 -19.97 -15.87
C ARG A 349 -9.39 -19.29 -15.35
N GLU A 350 -9.87 -18.29 -16.09
CA GLU A 350 -10.93 -17.37 -15.67
C GLU A 350 -10.71 -16.82 -14.26
N CYS A 351 -9.47 -16.45 -13.91
CA CYS A 351 -9.16 -15.97 -12.57
C CYS A 351 -8.25 -14.75 -12.59
N LEU A 352 -8.20 -14.02 -11.48
CA LEU A 352 -7.21 -12.97 -11.30
C LEU A 352 -5.86 -13.59 -10.91
N ARG A 353 -4.79 -13.04 -11.47
CA ARG A 353 -3.42 -13.44 -11.16
C ARG A 353 -2.62 -12.22 -10.73
N TYR A 354 -1.93 -12.37 -9.60
CA TYR A 354 -0.92 -11.41 -9.18
C TYR A 354 0.45 -11.83 -9.71
N LYS A 355 1.10 -10.94 -10.47
CA LYS A 355 2.47 -11.12 -10.96
C LYS A 355 3.41 -10.35 -10.05
N SER A 356 4.34 -11.08 -9.41
CA SER A 356 5.37 -10.48 -8.56
C SER A 356 6.37 -9.67 -9.39
N LEU A 357 6.97 -8.67 -8.75
CA LEU A 357 8.10 -7.89 -9.27
C LEU A 357 9.31 -8.77 -9.61
N VAL A 358 9.50 -9.86 -8.84
CA VAL A 358 10.64 -10.77 -9.01
C VAL A 358 10.46 -11.59 -10.28
N GLY A 359 11.36 -11.38 -11.25
CA GLY A 359 11.40 -12.12 -12.51
C GLY A 359 10.48 -11.60 -13.62
N ASN A 360 9.74 -10.50 -13.44
CA ASN A 360 8.89 -9.93 -14.48
C ASN A 360 9.28 -8.49 -14.85
N ILE A 361 9.95 -8.33 -16.00
CA ILE A 361 10.40 -7.03 -16.48
C ILE A 361 9.27 -6.07 -16.82
N ARG A 362 8.12 -6.55 -17.30
CA ARG A 362 6.99 -5.69 -17.68
C ARG A 362 6.30 -5.09 -16.46
N VAL A 363 6.24 -5.85 -15.35
CA VAL A 363 5.76 -5.34 -14.05
C VAL A 363 6.75 -4.34 -13.45
N LYS A 364 8.06 -4.58 -13.59
CA LYS A 364 9.09 -3.59 -13.19
C LYS A 364 8.95 -2.28 -13.96
N ILE A 365 8.77 -2.36 -15.29
CA ILE A 365 8.53 -1.18 -16.13
C ILE A 365 7.26 -0.46 -15.68
N TRP A 366 6.20 -1.19 -15.34
CA TRP A 366 4.99 -0.57 -14.80
C TRP A 366 5.23 0.23 -13.52
N HIS A 367 5.86 -0.37 -12.52
CA HIS A 367 6.18 0.35 -11.27
C HIS A 367 7.08 1.55 -11.52
N PHE A 368 8.08 1.40 -12.39
CA PHE A 368 8.97 2.51 -12.75
C PHE A 368 8.20 3.65 -13.42
N SER A 369 7.36 3.35 -14.41
CA SER A 369 6.53 4.35 -15.08
C SER A 369 5.54 5.00 -14.13
N ALA A 370 4.89 4.22 -13.26
CA ALA A 370 3.93 4.73 -12.30
C ALA A 370 4.60 5.67 -11.28
N LEU A 371 5.72 5.24 -10.70
CA LEU A 371 6.50 6.02 -9.74
C LEU A 371 7.08 7.29 -10.38
N LEU A 372 7.73 7.17 -11.53
CA LEU A 372 8.39 8.32 -12.17
C LEU A 372 7.38 9.35 -12.68
N VAL A 373 6.36 8.90 -13.42
CA VAL A 373 5.47 9.79 -14.14
C VAL A 373 4.31 10.26 -13.27
N MET A 374 3.59 9.35 -12.59
CA MET A 374 2.43 9.75 -11.79
C MET A 374 2.84 10.23 -10.40
N ASP A 375 3.62 9.44 -9.67
CA ASP A 375 3.88 9.75 -8.25
C ASP A 375 4.82 10.95 -8.11
N ILE A 376 5.85 11.06 -8.94
CA ILE A 376 6.85 12.12 -8.86
C ILE A 376 6.52 13.28 -9.81
N ALA A 377 6.48 13.03 -11.12
CA ALA A 377 6.37 14.13 -12.08
C ALA A 377 5.01 14.83 -12.01
N ALA A 378 3.89 14.09 -12.05
CA ALA A 378 2.56 14.69 -12.03
C ALA A 378 2.26 15.38 -10.69
N CYS A 379 2.55 14.73 -9.56
CA CYS A 379 2.40 15.37 -8.25
C CYS A 379 3.28 16.61 -8.11
N GLY A 380 4.54 16.53 -8.55
CA GLY A 380 5.47 17.67 -8.52
C GLY A 380 4.99 18.84 -9.36
N SER A 381 4.48 18.57 -10.56
CA SER A 381 3.97 19.61 -11.46
C SER A 381 2.67 20.25 -10.93
N LEU A 382 1.78 19.45 -10.36
CA LEU A 382 0.56 19.95 -9.71
C LEU A 382 0.88 20.76 -8.45
N PHE A 383 1.82 20.29 -7.63
CA PHE A 383 2.27 21.01 -6.44
C PHE A 383 2.92 22.34 -6.81
N TYR A 384 3.79 22.35 -7.82
CA TYR A 384 4.36 23.59 -8.38
C TYR A 384 3.26 24.56 -8.78
N THR A 385 2.28 24.08 -9.54
CA THR A 385 1.16 24.89 -10.05
C THR A 385 0.33 25.45 -8.90
N PHE A 386 0.01 24.64 -7.89
CA PHE A 386 -0.69 25.07 -6.69
C PHE A 386 0.08 26.18 -5.95
N VAL A 387 1.39 26.02 -5.76
CA VAL A 387 2.24 27.03 -5.13
C VAL A 387 2.24 28.33 -5.92
N GLN A 388 2.31 28.28 -7.25
CA GLN A 388 2.26 29.48 -8.09
C GLN A 388 0.90 30.17 -8.02
N THR A 389 -0.20 29.42 -8.02
CA THR A 389 -1.55 29.97 -7.81
C THR A 389 -1.66 30.67 -6.47
N MET A 390 -1.17 30.05 -5.38
CA MET A 390 -1.18 30.66 -4.04
C MET A 390 -0.28 31.91 -3.93
N ARG A 391 0.73 32.05 -4.79
CA ARG A 391 1.62 33.23 -4.83
C ARG A 391 1.05 34.38 -5.66
N SER A 392 0.14 34.10 -6.58
CA SER A 392 -0.42 35.14 -7.43
C SER A 392 -1.33 36.09 -6.65
N SER A 393 -1.27 37.38 -6.99
CA SER A 393 -2.17 38.36 -6.38
C SER A 393 -3.57 38.22 -6.97
N PRO A 394 -4.63 38.55 -6.22
CA PRO A 394 -6.00 38.55 -6.74
C PRO A 394 -6.17 39.38 -8.02
N ASP A 395 -5.41 40.47 -8.16
CA ASP A 395 -5.45 41.36 -9.33
C ASP A 395 -4.79 40.76 -10.58
N LYS A 396 -3.90 39.78 -10.40
CA LYS A 396 -3.14 39.12 -11.47
C LYS A 396 -3.05 37.63 -11.18
N PRO A 397 -4.18 36.90 -11.29
CA PRO A 397 -4.19 35.47 -11.00
C PRO A 397 -3.24 34.74 -11.95
N TYR A 398 -2.53 33.74 -11.42
CA TYR A 398 -1.55 32.95 -12.21
C TYR A 398 -2.20 32.24 -13.41
N MET A 399 -3.48 31.90 -13.27
CA MET A 399 -4.32 31.31 -14.31
C MET A 399 -5.78 31.69 -14.10
N PRO A 400 -6.62 31.63 -15.16
CA PRO A 400 -8.07 31.78 -15.03
C PRO A 400 -8.67 30.74 -14.07
N LEU A 401 -9.78 31.08 -13.42
CA LEU A 401 -10.46 30.23 -12.44
C LEU A 401 -10.88 28.88 -13.05
N GLU A 402 -11.33 28.89 -14.30
CA GLU A 402 -11.76 27.70 -15.04
C GLU A 402 -10.62 26.70 -15.17
N VAL A 403 -9.43 27.20 -15.49
CA VAL A 403 -8.22 26.40 -15.65
C VAL A 403 -7.76 25.86 -14.29
N ALA A 404 -7.84 26.68 -13.23
CA ALA A 404 -7.53 26.24 -11.88
C ALA A 404 -8.46 25.11 -11.39
N LEU A 405 -9.76 25.17 -11.72
CA LEU A 405 -10.72 24.14 -11.37
C LEU A 405 -10.48 22.83 -12.13
N ILE A 406 -10.17 22.91 -13.43
CA ILE A 406 -9.80 21.73 -14.23
C ILE A 406 -8.52 21.10 -13.68
N LEU A 407 -7.51 21.91 -13.35
CA LEU A 407 -6.28 21.41 -12.74
C LEU A 407 -6.50 20.79 -11.36
N ALA A 408 -7.40 21.36 -10.55
CA ALA A 408 -7.77 20.77 -9.25
C ALA A 408 -8.43 19.40 -9.45
N PHE A 409 -9.30 19.25 -10.45
CA PHE A 409 -9.90 17.97 -10.83
C PHE A 409 -8.83 16.96 -11.28
N LEU A 410 -7.94 17.35 -12.21
CA LEU A 410 -6.85 16.50 -12.67
C LEU A 410 -5.88 16.14 -11.55
N GLY A 411 -5.69 17.06 -10.59
CA GLY A 411 -4.90 16.82 -9.39
C GLY A 411 -5.53 15.77 -8.47
N GLY A 412 -6.84 15.84 -8.24
CA GLY A 412 -7.58 14.81 -7.51
C GLY A 412 -7.49 13.44 -8.20
N MET A 413 -7.62 13.40 -9.53
CA MET A 413 -7.47 12.17 -10.31
C MET A 413 -6.04 11.62 -10.29
N SER A 414 -5.03 12.49 -10.31
CA SER A 414 -3.62 12.08 -10.19
C SER A 414 -3.33 11.51 -8.81
N TYR A 415 -3.79 12.18 -7.74
CA TYR A 415 -3.70 11.66 -6.39
C TYR A 415 -4.37 10.29 -6.24
N TYR A 416 -5.55 10.11 -6.85
CA TYR A 416 -6.19 8.80 -6.95
C TYR A 416 -5.26 7.77 -7.62
N GLY A 417 -4.63 8.12 -8.74
CA GLY A 417 -3.64 7.28 -9.41
C GLY A 417 -2.52 6.81 -8.49
N VAL A 418 -1.92 7.73 -7.74
CA VAL A 418 -0.85 7.44 -6.76
C VAL A 418 -1.33 6.48 -5.68
N VAL A 419 -2.50 6.76 -5.07
CA VAL A 419 -3.02 5.91 -4.00
C VAL A 419 -3.32 4.50 -4.52
N ASN A 420 -3.82 4.35 -5.75
CA ASN A 420 -4.04 3.04 -6.34
C ASN A 420 -2.74 2.31 -6.69
N HIS A 421 -1.72 3.03 -7.15
CA HIS A 421 -0.39 2.43 -7.35
C HIS A 421 0.13 1.83 -6.03
N VAL A 422 0.07 2.59 -4.93
CA VAL A 422 0.45 2.10 -3.60
C VAL A 422 -0.44 0.93 -3.16
N MET A 423 -1.76 1.06 -3.29
CA MET A 423 -2.73 0.03 -2.89
C MET A 423 -2.52 -1.29 -3.64
N ILE A 424 -2.31 -1.26 -4.95
CA ILE A 424 -2.04 -2.44 -5.77
C ILE A 424 -0.70 -3.06 -5.37
N THR A 425 0.31 -2.24 -5.10
CA THR A 425 1.65 -2.71 -4.68
C THR A 425 1.61 -3.42 -3.33
N LEU A 426 0.93 -2.83 -2.34
CA LEU A 426 0.90 -3.35 -0.97
C LEU A 426 -0.10 -4.49 -0.80
N TYR A 427 -1.31 -4.34 -1.33
CA TYR A 427 -2.44 -5.23 -1.02
C TYR A 427 -2.90 -6.05 -2.23
N GLY A 428 -2.33 -5.83 -3.42
CA GLY A 428 -2.83 -6.48 -4.65
C GLY A 428 -2.74 -8.01 -4.63
N LYS A 429 -1.73 -8.58 -3.98
CA LYS A 429 -1.59 -10.04 -3.85
C LYS A 429 -2.72 -10.64 -3.02
N ASP A 430 -2.98 -10.08 -1.86
CA ASP A 430 -4.02 -10.56 -0.95
C ASP A 430 -5.42 -10.27 -1.50
N ALA A 431 -5.58 -9.14 -2.19
CA ALA A 431 -6.80 -8.81 -2.91
C ALA A 431 -7.13 -9.88 -3.97
N VAL A 432 -6.15 -10.27 -4.79
CA VAL A 432 -6.33 -11.32 -5.80
C VAL A 432 -6.64 -12.66 -5.16
N ASN A 433 -5.97 -13.01 -4.06
CA ASN A 433 -6.23 -14.26 -3.34
C ASN A 433 -7.65 -14.28 -2.77
N GLY A 434 -8.06 -13.26 -2.03
CA GLY A 434 -9.41 -13.15 -1.47
C GLY A 434 -10.49 -13.15 -2.55
N TRP A 435 -10.26 -12.43 -3.65
CA TRP A 435 -11.18 -12.39 -4.78
C TRP A 435 -11.34 -13.77 -5.45
N ASN A 436 -10.24 -14.49 -5.69
CA ASN A 436 -10.29 -15.84 -6.27
C ASN A 436 -10.95 -16.85 -5.33
N GLU A 437 -10.82 -16.69 -4.00
CA GLU A 437 -11.54 -17.54 -3.06
C GLU A 437 -13.06 -17.31 -3.12
N PHE A 438 -13.53 -16.08 -3.41
CA PHE A 438 -14.96 -15.87 -3.66
C PHE A 438 -15.46 -16.68 -4.86
N VAL A 439 -14.70 -16.66 -5.97
CA VAL A 439 -15.01 -17.44 -7.18
C VAL A 439 -15.13 -18.93 -6.86
N LYS A 440 -14.15 -19.48 -6.13
CA LYS A 440 -14.15 -20.90 -5.73
C LYS A 440 -15.32 -21.28 -4.83
N ILE A 441 -15.75 -20.36 -3.96
CA ILE A 441 -16.90 -20.60 -3.06
C ILE A 441 -18.21 -20.54 -3.86
N GLU A 442 -18.34 -19.61 -4.80
CA GLU A 442 -19.56 -19.44 -5.58
C GLU A 442 -19.76 -20.54 -6.64
N GLY A 443 -18.69 -21.00 -7.30
CA GLY A 443 -18.77 -21.97 -8.40
C GLY A 443 -19.62 -23.21 -8.09
N PRO A 444 -19.34 -23.95 -6.98
CA PRO A 444 -20.15 -25.10 -6.58
C PRO A 444 -21.60 -24.73 -6.24
N LEU A 445 -21.82 -23.59 -5.57
CA LEU A 445 -23.16 -23.14 -5.15
C LEU A 445 -24.05 -22.76 -6.34
N ALA A 446 -23.47 -22.18 -7.38
CA ALA A 446 -24.16 -21.85 -8.61
C ALA A 446 -24.54 -23.10 -9.41
N GLY A 447 -23.67 -24.12 -9.41
CA GLY A 447 -23.91 -25.39 -10.10
C GLY A 447 -25.09 -26.18 -9.54
N ASP A 448 -25.15 -26.33 -8.21
CA ASP A 448 -26.19 -27.10 -7.53
C ASP A 448 -27.59 -26.51 -7.76
N THR A 449 -27.70 -25.18 -7.76
CA THR A 449 -28.98 -24.47 -7.95
C THR A 449 -29.59 -24.69 -9.35
N SER A 450 -28.74 -24.89 -10.36
CA SER A 450 -29.18 -25.05 -11.76
C SER A 450 -29.85 -26.41 -12.01
N MET A 451 -29.38 -27.48 -11.34
CA MET A 451 -29.89 -28.83 -11.58
C MET A 451 -31.23 -29.11 -10.90
N GLU A 452 -31.53 -28.48 -9.76
CA GLU A 452 -32.66 -28.87 -8.92
C GLU A 452 -34.02 -28.35 -9.42
N ASN A 453 -34.06 -27.23 -10.15
CA ASN A 453 -35.33 -26.51 -10.36
C ASN A 453 -35.91 -26.45 -11.77
N GLY A 454 -35.19 -26.77 -12.86
CA GLY A 454 -35.72 -26.76 -14.24
C GLY A 454 -36.40 -25.46 -14.72
N VAL A 455 -36.49 -24.43 -13.89
CA VAL A 455 -37.18 -23.15 -14.08
C VAL A 455 -36.11 -22.05 -14.04
N THR A 456 -35.53 -21.78 -15.20
CA THR A 456 -34.34 -20.93 -15.38
C THR A 456 -34.63 -19.44 -15.60
N THR A 457 -35.86 -18.95 -15.51
CA THR A 457 -36.21 -17.73 -16.26
C THR A 457 -35.96 -16.37 -15.58
N LYS A 458 -35.73 -16.27 -14.25
CA LYS A 458 -35.68 -14.94 -13.59
C LYS A 458 -34.29 -14.43 -13.19
N THR A 459 -33.34 -15.30 -12.87
CA THR A 459 -32.00 -14.89 -12.40
C THR A 459 -31.15 -14.33 -13.55
N ASP A 460 -31.32 -14.87 -14.75
CA ASP A 460 -30.51 -14.57 -15.95
C ASP A 460 -30.59 -13.10 -16.37
N ASN A 461 -31.75 -12.46 -16.23
CA ASN A 461 -31.94 -11.06 -16.60
C ASN A 461 -31.14 -10.09 -15.72
N SER A 462 -30.97 -10.40 -14.44
CA SER A 462 -30.24 -9.53 -13.51
C SER A 462 -28.72 -9.59 -13.75
N GLN A 463 -28.20 -10.78 -14.04
CA GLN A 463 -26.78 -11.00 -14.33
C GLN A 463 -26.38 -10.43 -15.69
N SER A 464 -27.23 -10.58 -16.72
CA SER A 464 -27.00 -9.98 -18.04
C SER A 464 -26.99 -8.45 -17.99
N THR A 465 -27.91 -7.85 -17.22
CA THR A 465 -27.94 -6.40 -17.00
C THR A 465 -26.67 -5.91 -16.30
N LEU A 466 -26.21 -6.63 -15.27
CA LEU A 466 -24.97 -6.30 -14.58
C LEU A 466 -23.74 -6.44 -15.51
N ALA A 467 -23.67 -7.53 -16.29
CA ALA A 467 -22.62 -7.74 -17.28
C ALA A 467 -22.55 -6.59 -18.29
N ALA A 468 -23.71 -6.21 -18.85
CA ALA A 468 -23.81 -5.09 -19.77
C ALA A 468 -23.35 -3.78 -19.12
N GLY A 469 -23.78 -3.49 -17.89
CA GLY A 469 -23.35 -2.30 -17.15
C GLY A 469 -21.84 -2.25 -16.91
N LEU A 470 -21.22 -3.36 -16.52
CA LEU A 470 -19.77 -3.46 -16.32
C LEU A 470 -18.99 -3.32 -17.63
N ILE A 471 -19.47 -3.92 -18.72
CA ILE A 471 -18.86 -3.79 -20.06
C ILE A 471 -18.94 -2.34 -20.55
N VAL A 472 -20.08 -1.68 -20.39
CA VAL A 472 -20.25 -0.26 -20.72
C VAL A 472 -19.26 0.59 -19.94
N LEU A 473 -19.13 0.36 -18.63
CA LEU A 473 -18.18 1.08 -17.77
C LEU A 473 -16.73 0.94 -18.25
N VAL A 474 -16.29 -0.29 -18.59
CA VAL A 474 -14.94 -0.54 -19.12
C VAL A 474 -14.73 0.19 -20.46
N ARG A 475 -15.73 0.15 -21.34
CA ARG A 475 -15.65 0.82 -22.66
C ARG A 475 -15.60 2.33 -22.50
N SER A 476 -16.38 2.93 -21.60
CA SER A 476 -16.33 4.36 -21.33
C SER A 476 -14.94 4.80 -20.88
N PHE A 477 -14.33 4.11 -19.91
CA PHE A 477 -12.97 4.43 -19.47
C PHE A 477 -11.91 4.22 -20.55
N SER A 478 -12.13 3.32 -21.51
CA SER A 478 -11.23 3.13 -22.64
C SER A 478 -11.32 4.30 -23.63
N ILE A 479 -12.55 4.74 -23.93
CA ILE A 479 -12.83 5.87 -24.83
C ILE A 479 -12.30 7.19 -24.24
N TYR A 480 -12.51 7.43 -22.93
CA TYR A 480 -12.11 8.67 -22.28
C TYR A 480 -10.62 8.98 -22.41
N ARG A 481 -9.75 7.97 -22.47
CA ARG A 481 -8.30 8.19 -22.67
C ARG A 481 -8.00 8.91 -23.98
N PHE A 482 -8.72 8.56 -25.05
CA PHE A 482 -8.53 9.15 -26.37
C PHE A 482 -9.18 10.53 -26.49
N VAL A 483 -10.11 10.87 -25.60
CA VAL A 483 -10.70 12.22 -25.53
C VAL A 483 -9.81 13.12 -24.67
N ILE A 484 -9.40 12.66 -23.49
CA ILE A 484 -8.72 13.48 -22.49
C ILE A 484 -7.29 13.82 -22.87
N VAL A 485 -6.50 12.86 -23.39
CA VAL A 485 -5.10 13.13 -23.78
C VAL A 485 -4.97 14.29 -24.78
N PRO A 486 -5.67 14.31 -25.93
CA PRO A 486 -5.57 15.43 -26.86
C PRO A 486 -6.14 16.70 -26.24
N SER A 487 -7.24 16.62 -25.49
CA SER A 487 -7.84 17.79 -24.84
C SER A 487 -6.90 18.47 -23.85
N GLU A 488 -6.26 17.71 -22.95
CA GLU A 488 -5.29 18.24 -21.99
C GLU A 488 -4.10 18.87 -22.70
N PHE A 489 -3.58 18.21 -23.74
CA PHE A 489 -2.40 18.68 -24.45
C PHE A 489 -2.67 19.96 -25.26
N PHE A 490 -3.76 20.00 -26.04
CA PHE A 490 -4.09 21.13 -26.92
C PHE A 490 -4.62 22.35 -26.15
N MET A 491 -5.37 22.12 -25.07
CA MET A 491 -5.89 23.21 -24.24
C MET A 491 -4.91 23.66 -23.15
N GLU A 492 -3.76 22.99 -23.04
CA GLU A 492 -2.72 23.32 -22.05
C GLU A 492 -3.24 23.21 -20.61
N PHE A 493 -4.16 22.27 -20.38
CA PHE A 493 -4.79 22.01 -19.07
C PHE A 493 -4.02 20.98 -18.22
N ASP A 494 -2.95 20.37 -18.74
CA ASP A 494 -2.13 19.46 -17.96
C ASP A 494 -1.21 20.19 -16.97
N GLY A 495 -0.96 19.55 -15.84
CA GLY A 495 -0.08 20.10 -14.81
C GLY A 495 1.37 20.32 -15.26
N PHE A 496 1.84 19.66 -16.33
CA PHE A 496 3.22 19.78 -16.82
C PHE A 496 3.46 21.03 -17.66
N TYR A 497 2.40 21.59 -18.26
CA TYR A 497 2.49 22.81 -19.05
C TYR A 497 3.06 24.00 -18.27
N PHE A 498 2.56 24.23 -17.05
CA PHE A 498 2.90 25.41 -16.25
C PHE A 498 4.38 25.48 -15.86
N PRO A 499 4.99 24.41 -15.30
CA PRO A 499 6.44 24.38 -15.12
C PRO A 499 7.21 24.59 -16.41
N LEU A 500 6.79 23.96 -17.51
CA LEU A 500 7.48 24.06 -18.80
C LEU A 500 7.43 25.49 -19.38
N ARG A 501 6.27 26.15 -19.27
CA ARG A 501 6.06 27.55 -19.67
C ARG A 501 7.00 28.47 -18.89
N ASP A 502 7.03 28.35 -17.57
CA ASP A 502 7.80 29.23 -16.71
C ASP A 502 9.31 28.98 -16.86
N LEU A 503 9.73 27.73 -17.08
CA LEU A 503 11.11 27.39 -17.46
C LEU A 503 11.49 28.00 -18.81
N ASN A 504 10.61 27.93 -19.81
CA ASN A 504 10.87 28.51 -21.11
C ASN A 504 11.00 30.05 -21.05
N VAL A 505 10.16 30.72 -20.25
CA VAL A 505 10.27 32.17 -20.01
C VAL A 505 11.61 32.53 -19.35
N THR A 506 12.05 31.71 -18.39
CA THR A 506 13.29 31.96 -17.62
C THR A 506 14.55 31.70 -18.44
N TYR A 507 14.61 30.57 -19.13
CA TYR A 507 15.82 30.10 -19.82
C TYR A 507 15.85 30.41 -21.32
N LYS A 508 14.74 30.89 -21.89
CA LYS A 508 14.58 31.21 -23.32
C LYS A 508 15.04 30.03 -24.20
N PHE A 509 14.43 28.87 -24.03
CA PHE A 509 14.83 27.66 -24.75
C PHE A 509 14.71 27.85 -26.27
N ASN A 510 15.65 27.26 -27.01
CA ASN A 510 15.57 27.25 -28.46
C ASN A 510 14.41 26.37 -28.95
N ARG A 511 14.04 26.51 -30.23
CA ARG A 511 12.91 25.78 -30.84
C ARG A 511 13.07 24.27 -30.75
N VAL A 512 14.28 23.73 -30.93
CA VAL A 512 14.56 22.29 -30.89
C VAL A 512 14.33 21.73 -29.47
N THR A 513 14.86 22.40 -28.46
CA THR A 513 14.65 22.05 -27.04
C THR A 513 13.17 22.08 -26.70
N MET A 514 12.42 23.08 -27.15
CA MET A 514 10.97 23.14 -26.93
C MET A 514 10.21 22.00 -27.61
N VAL A 515 10.62 21.55 -28.80
CA VAL A 515 10.02 20.37 -29.45
C VAL A 515 10.29 19.10 -28.63
N ILE A 516 11.52 18.92 -28.14
CA ILE A 516 11.89 17.76 -27.31
C ILE A 516 11.09 17.76 -26.01
N LEU A 517 11.04 18.90 -25.30
CA LEU A 517 10.32 19.00 -24.02
C LEU A 517 8.81 18.81 -24.18
N ASN A 518 8.20 19.35 -25.24
CA ASN A 518 6.77 19.10 -25.52
C ASN A 518 6.50 17.64 -25.90
N SER A 519 7.44 16.95 -26.56
CA SER A 519 7.33 15.52 -26.84
C SER A 519 7.37 14.68 -25.56
N VAL A 520 8.23 15.05 -24.60
CA VAL A 520 8.28 14.43 -23.27
C VAL A 520 7.00 14.70 -22.49
N ARG A 521 6.52 15.96 -22.49
CA ARG A 521 5.23 16.33 -21.87
C ARG A 521 4.09 15.48 -22.43
N PHE A 522 3.99 15.34 -23.75
CA PHE A 522 2.97 14.51 -24.38
C PHE A 522 3.05 13.04 -23.92
N ALA A 523 4.26 12.47 -23.85
CA ALA A 523 4.45 11.11 -23.37
C ALA A 523 4.03 10.95 -21.89
N PHE A 524 4.34 11.93 -21.04
CA PHE A 524 3.94 11.92 -19.63
C PHE A 524 2.42 12.03 -19.45
N VAL A 525 1.77 12.93 -20.19
CA VAL A 525 0.30 13.05 -20.22
C VAL A 525 -0.35 11.73 -20.64
N VAL A 526 0.13 11.11 -21.72
CA VAL A 526 -0.38 9.81 -22.19
C VAL A 526 -0.25 8.74 -21.10
N ILE A 527 0.92 8.60 -20.48
CA ILE A 527 1.15 7.59 -19.45
C ILE A 527 0.23 7.83 -18.25
N THR A 528 0.17 9.06 -17.73
CA THR A 528 -0.64 9.42 -16.56
C THR A 528 -2.12 9.12 -16.80
N VAL A 529 -2.68 9.61 -17.90
CA VAL A 529 -4.11 9.43 -18.22
C VAL A 529 -4.43 7.95 -18.41
N PHE A 530 -3.59 7.20 -19.15
CA PHE A 530 -3.84 5.78 -19.40
C PHE A 530 -3.80 4.94 -18.12
N GLU A 531 -2.83 5.18 -17.25
CA GLU A 531 -2.67 4.44 -16.00
C GLU A 531 -3.79 4.76 -15.00
N ILE A 532 -4.17 6.04 -14.82
CA ILE A 532 -5.30 6.43 -13.95
C ILE A 532 -6.58 5.73 -14.36
N PHE A 533 -6.96 5.81 -15.65
CA PHE A 533 -8.17 5.14 -16.14
C PHE A 533 -8.07 3.61 -16.06
N ARG A 534 -6.86 3.05 -16.12
CA ARG A 534 -6.64 1.60 -15.98
C ARG A 534 -6.86 1.14 -14.54
N PHE A 535 -6.39 1.91 -13.56
CA PHE A 535 -6.60 1.61 -12.14
C PHE A 535 -8.05 1.78 -11.74
N LEU A 536 -8.67 2.89 -12.13
CA LEU A 536 -10.07 3.18 -11.81
C LEU A 536 -10.99 2.06 -12.31
N ALA A 537 -10.84 1.65 -13.57
CA ALA A 537 -11.61 0.55 -14.13
C ALA A 537 -11.35 -0.79 -13.41
N LEU A 538 -10.09 -1.11 -13.08
CA LEU A 538 -9.73 -2.34 -12.38
C LEU A 538 -10.37 -2.42 -10.99
N VAL A 539 -10.21 -1.36 -10.19
CA VAL A 539 -10.66 -1.33 -8.80
C VAL A 539 -12.18 -1.38 -8.74
N ILE A 540 -12.86 -0.63 -9.60
CA ILE A 540 -14.33 -0.66 -9.69
C ILE A 540 -14.81 -2.07 -10.10
N LEU A 541 -14.20 -2.70 -11.10
CA LEU A 541 -14.55 -4.06 -11.52
C LEU A 541 -14.35 -5.07 -10.39
N MET A 542 -13.21 -5.03 -9.69
CA MET A 542 -12.94 -5.91 -8.56
C MET A 542 -13.97 -5.71 -7.44
N PHE A 543 -14.37 -4.48 -7.16
CA PHE A 543 -15.32 -4.18 -6.09
C PHE A 543 -16.74 -4.64 -6.46
N ILE A 544 -17.25 -4.26 -7.63
CA ILE A 544 -18.60 -4.65 -8.04
C ILE A 544 -18.71 -6.17 -8.22
N SER A 545 -17.69 -6.81 -8.80
CA SER A 545 -17.68 -8.28 -8.92
C SER A 545 -17.64 -8.97 -7.57
N ALA A 546 -16.75 -8.57 -6.65
CA ALA A 546 -16.70 -9.15 -5.30
C ALA A 546 -18.03 -8.99 -4.55
N LEU A 547 -18.65 -7.80 -4.60
CA LEU A 547 -19.96 -7.53 -4.02
C LEU A 547 -21.04 -8.43 -4.61
N SER A 548 -21.05 -8.59 -5.94
CA SER A 548 -22.02 -9.44 -6.64
C SER A 548 -21.86 -10.92 -6.29
N MET A 549 -20.63 -11.45 -6.27
CA MET A 549 -20.35 -12.84 -5.90
C MET A 549 -20.73 -13.10 -4.45
N MET A 550 -20.38 -12.19 -3.52
CA MET A 550 -20.82 -12.31 -2.13
C MET A 550 -22.34 -12.30 -2.03
N ARG A 551 -23.03 -11.37 -2.70
CA ARG A 551 -24.50 -11.34 -2.70
C ARG A 551 -25.11 -12.64 -3.21
N SER A 552 -24.55 -13.21 -4.28
CA SER A 552 -24.94 -14.49 -4.86
C SER A 552 -24.79 -15.63 -3.84
N ILE A 553 -23.60 -15.78 -3.24
CA ILE A 553 -23.31 -16.75 -2.17
C ILE A 553 -24.34 -16.64 -1.04
N PHE A 554 -24.58 -15.45 -0.52
CA PHE A 554 -25.54 -15.24 0.58
C PHE A 554 -26.99 -15.49 0.17
N SER A 555 -27.37 -15.18 -1.07
CA SER A 555 -28.69 -15.48 -1.61
C SER A 555 -28.93 -16.98 -1.67
N THR A 556 -27.96 -17.76 -2.15
CA THR A 556 -28.04 -19.22 -2.16
C THR A 556 -28.14 -19.77 -0.74
N LEU A 557 -27.26 -19.35 0.17
CA LEU A 557 -27.30 -19.74 1.59
C LEU A 557 -28.65 -19.42 2.27
N LEU A 558 -29.33 -18.35 1.83
CA LEU A 558 -30.62 -17.93 2.34
C LEU A 558 -31.77 -18.81 1.83
N HIS A 559 -31.82 -19.08 0.53
CA HIS A 559 -32.85 -19.91 -0.09
C HIS A 559 -32.84 -21.32 0.51
N GLU A 560 -31.65 -21.81 0.76
CA GLU A 560 -31.39 -23.14 1.25
C GLU A 560 -31.69 -23.34 2.75
N SER A 561 -31.96 -22.28 3.54
CA SER A 561 -32.02 -22.30 5.01
C SER A 561 -33.07 -23.23 5.68
N GLN A 562 -33.94 -23.90 4.93
CA GLN A 562 -35.02 -24.78 5.42
C GLN A 562 -34.63 -26.26 5.61
N VAL A 563 -33.34 -26.59 5.72
CA VAL A 563 -32.88 -28.00 5.67
C VAL A 563 -32.19 -28.44 6.98
N SER A 564 -32.03 -29.75 7.14
CA SER A 564 -31.45 -30.48 8.29
C SER A 564 -30.19 -29.85 8.91
N VAL A 565 -29.97 -30.13 10.20
CA VAL A 565 -28.86 -29.61 11.00
C VAL A 565 -27.48 -29.88 10.37
N GLU A 566 -27.30 -31.03 9.73
CA GLU A 566 -26.06 -31.38 9.03
C GLU A 566 -25.75 -30.40 7.89
N ARG A 567 -26.76 -30.04 7.08
CA ARG A 567 -26.59 -29.05 6.01
C ARG A 567 -26.32 -27.66 6.57
N ILE A 568 -26.96 -27.29 7.68
CA ILE A 568 -26.68 -26.01 8.37
C ILE A 568 -25.21 -25.92 8.79
N ASN A 569 -24.62 -27.01 9.31
CA ASN A 569 -23.19 -27.03 9.68
C ASN A 569 -22.26 -26.85 8.47
N GLY A 570 -22.59 -27.47 7.33
CA GLY A 570 -21.89 -27.24 6.06
C GLY A 570 -21.94 -25.76 5.65
N ARG A 571 -23.11 -25.14 5.74
CA ARG A 571 -23.34 -23.74 5.35
C ARG A 571 -22.70 -22.71 6.28
N ILE A 572 -22.69 -22.97 7.59
CA ILE A 572 -21.91 -22.16 8.54
C ILE A 572 -20.43 -22.19 8.13
N THR A 573 -19.94 -23.34 7.66
CA THR A 573 -18.56 -23.46 7.18
C THR A 573 -18.34 -22.66 5.89
N THR A 574 -19.27 -22.67 4.94
CA THR A 574 -19.22 -21.81 3.74
C THR A 574 -19.23 -20.32 4.07
N HIS A 575 -20.05 -19.90 5.04
CA HIS A 575 -20.05 -18.53 5.53
C HIS A 575 -18.71 -18.14 6.15
N LEU A 576 -18.12 -19.00 6.98
CA LEU A 576 -16.78 -18.76 7.57
C LEU A 576 -15.70 -18.68 6.49
N LYS A 577 -15.74 -19.54 5.47
CA LYS A 577 -14.82 -19.44 4.31
C LYS A 577 -14.97 -18.11 3.59
N THR A 578 -16.21 -17.66 3.38
CA THR A 578 -16.50 -16.36 2.76
C THR A 578 -15.96 -15.20 3.61
N GLN A 579 -16.08 -15.28 4.94
CA GLN A 579 -15.49 -14.28 5.84
C GLN A 579 -13.96 -14.28 5.80
N LEU A 580 -13.32 -15.44 5.71
CA LEU A 580 -11.87 -15.53 5.57
C LEU A 580 -11.40 -14.94 4.22
N ALA A 581 -12.10 -15.23 3.13
CA ALA A 581 -11.85 -14.63 1.82
C ALA A 581 -12.00 -13.10 1.87
N LEU A 582 -13.06 -12.61 2.53
CA LEU A 582 -13.26 -11.18 2.73
C LEU A 582 -12.16 -10.55 3.59
N ASN A 583 -11.69 -11.21 4.65
CA ASN A 583 -10.61 -10.68 5.48
C ASN A 583 -9.31 -10.54 4.69
N ALA A 584 -9.01 -11.46 3.76
CA ALA A 584 -7.87 -11.32 2.85
C ALA A 584 -8.06 -10.16 1.85
N PHE A 585 -9.29 -9.95 1.38
CA PHE A 585 -9.65 -8.84 0.48
C PHE A 585 -9.78 -7.48 1.19
N ALA A 586 -9.98 -7.48 2.52
CA ALA A 586 -10.41 -6.31 3.28
C ALA A 586 -9.44 -5.12 3.21
N PRO A 587 -8.11 -5.24 3.36
CA PRO A 587 -7.21 -4.09 3.33
C PRO A 587 -7.29 -3.31 2.00
N PHE A 588 -7.40 -4.04 0.88
CA PHE A 588 -7.57 -3.47 -0.44
C PHE A 588 -8.96 -2.83 -0.60
N GLN A 589 -10.01 -3.50 -0.11
CA GLN A 589 -11.38 -2.98 -0.15
C GLN A 589 -11.53 -1.72 0.72
N GLU A 590 -11.05 -1.72 1.95
CA GLU A 590 -11.17 -0.64 2.93
C GLU A 590 -10.53 0.64 2.39
N LEU A 591 -9.26 0.58 1.94
CA LEU A 591 -8.54 1.72 1.39
C LEU A 591 -9.18 2.20 0.08
N GLY A 592 -9.45 1.28 -0.85
CA GLY A 592 -10.04 1.64 -2.13
C GLY A 592 -11.44 2.25 -1.96
N THR A 593 -12.21 1.85 -0.95
CA THR A 593 -13.54 2.41 -0.66
C THR A 593 -13.46 3.83 -0.12
N VAL A 594 -12.57 4.10 0.85
CA VAL A 594 -12.35 5.47 1.36
C VAL A 594 -11.99 6.40 0.21
N VAL A 595 -11.04 5.96 -0.61
CA VAL A 595 -10.50 6.75 -1.71
C VAL A 595 -11.51 6.94 -2.83
N LEU A 596 -12.29 5.89 -3.19
CA LEU A 596 -13.36 5.99 -4.18
C LEU A 596 -14.50 6.91 -3.73
N ILE A 597 -14.89 6.88 -2.45
CA ILE A 597 -15.92 7.77 -1.93
C ILE A 597 -15.42 9.21 -1.92
N LEU A 598 -14.21 9.46 -1.42
CA LEU A 598 -13.63 10.79 -1.35
C LEU A 598 -13.44 11.41 -2.75
N ILE A 599 -12.77 10.69 -3.64
CA ILE A 599 -12.51 11.17 -5.01
C ILE A 599 -13.80 11.21 -5.82
N GLY A 600 -14.69 10.23 -5.64
CA GLY A 600 -16.01 10.25 -6.27
C GLY A 600 -16.79 11.51 -5.90
N LEU A 601 -16.75 11.94 -4.63
CA LEU A 601 -17.43 13.16 -4.16
C LEU A 601 -16.86 14.39 -4.86
N VAL A 602 -15.54 14.56 -4.84
CA VAL A 602 -14.84 15.70 -5.46
C VAL A 602 -15.11 15.74 -6.96
N VAL A 603 -14.90 14.61 -7.65
CA VAL A 603 -15.14 14.47 -9.10
C VAL A 603 -16.57 14.82 -9.44
N PHE A 604 -17.55 14.34 -8.67
CA PHE A 604 -18.95 14.56 -8.99
C PHE A 604 -19.37 16.03 -8.80
N VAL A 605 -18.93 16.66 -7.70
CA VAL A 605 -19.17 18.09 -7.47
C VAL A 605 -18.53 18.94 -8.58
N VAL A 606 -17.26 18.69 -8.90
CA VAL A 606 -16.56 19.46 -9.94
C VAL A 606 -17.17 19.23 -11.32
N CYS A 607 -17.52 17.99 -11.67
CA CYS A 607 -18.18 17.72 -12.96
C CYS A 607 -19.52 18.43 -13.09
N ASN A 608 -20.35 18.44 -12.03
CA ASN A 608 -21.62 19.16 -12.04
C ASN A 608 -21.41 20.68 -12.15
N PHE A 609 -20.47 21.23 -11.38
CA PHE A 609 -20.14 22.66 -11.44
C PHE A 609 -19.67 23.06 -12.85
N VAL A 610 -18.71 22.34 -13.42
CA VAL A 610 -18.18 22.60 -14.76
C VAL A 610 -19.28 22.48 -15.82
N THR A 611 -20.14 21.48 -15.71
CA THR A 611 -21.26 21.27 -16.64
C THR A 611 -22.24 22.45 -16.63
N ILE A 612 -22.52 23.04 -15.47
CA ILE A 612 -23.49 24.15 -15.33
C ILE A 612 -22.84 25.49 -15.66
N LYS A 613 -21.66 25.78 -15.10
CA LYS A 613 -21.03 27.11 -15.18
C LYS A 613 -20.22 27.31 -16.46
N LEU A 614 -19.60 26.26 -17.01
CA LEU A 614 -18.64 26.37 -18.12
C LEU A 614 -19.18 25.84 -19.45
N TYR A 615 -20.51 25.75 -19.59
CA TYR A 615 -21.17 25.29 -20.82
C TYR A 615 -20.75 26.08 -22.06
N ASP A 616 -20.68 27.42 -21.94
CA ASP A 616 -20.35 28.30 -23.07
C ASP A 616 -18.83 28.51 -23.25
N SER A 617 -18.02 28.11 -22.26
CA SER A 617 -16.57 28.38 -22.25
C SER A 617 -15.72 27.22 -22.77
N LEU A 618 -16.24 25.99 -22.74
CA LEU A 618 -15.47 24.79 -23.09
C LEU A 618 -15.80 24.27 -24.49
N PRO A 619 -14.80 23.74 -25.25
CA PRO A 619 -15.05 23.04 -26.50
C PRO A 619 -15.96 21.84 -26.26
N PHE A 620 -16.87 21.59 -27.20
CA PHE A 620 -17.88 20.53 -27.06
C PHE A 620 -17.33 19.16 -26.62
N PRO A 621 -16.21 18.62 -27.17
CA PRO A 621 -15.68 17.32 -26.72
C PRO A 621 -15.26 17.30 -25.25
N VAL A 622 -14.70 18.40 -24.75
CA VAL A 622 -14.27 18.55 -23.35
C VAL A 622 -15.47 18.79 -22.46
N TYR A 623 -16.40 19.63 -22.90
CA TYR A 623 -17.67 19.83 -22.22
C TYR A 623 -18.41 18.50 -22.02
N ALA A 624 -18.59 17.70 -23.07
CA ALA A 624 -19.35 16.45 -23.03
C ALA A 624 -18.74 15.38 -22.11
N PHE A 625 -17.45 15.47 -21.80
CA PHE A 625 -16.78 14.56 -20.86
C PHE A 625 -17.33 14.70 -19.43
N PHE A 626 -17.49 15.92 -18.92
CA PHE A 626 -17.91 16.18 -17.54
C PHE A 626 -19.31 15.61 -17.17
N PRO A 627 -20.40 15.87 -17.93
CA PRO A 627 -21.69 15.25 -17.64
C PRO A 627 -21.64 13.73 -17.82
N SER A 628 -20.82 13.22 -18.73
CA SER A 628 -20.64 11.78 -18.91
C SER A 628 -19.95 11.14 -17.69
N VAL A 629 -18.93 11.78 -17.13
CA VAL A 629 -18.29 11.34 -15.88
C VAL A 629 -19.27 11.39 -14.71
N ALA A 630 -20.08 12.45 -14.59
CA ALA A 630 -21.11 12.55 -13.55
C ALA A 630 -22.12 11.40 -13.62
N VAL A 631 -22.56 11.01 -14.83
CA VAL A 631 -23.42 9.84 -15.06
C VAL A 631 -22.72 8.53 -14.65
N ILE A 632 -21.45 8.35 -15.03
CA ILE A 632 -20.67 7.16 -14.68
C ILE A 632 -20.47 7.04 -13.16
N VAL A 633 -20.13 8.13 -12.47
CA VAL A 633 -20.00 8.14 -11.00
C VAL A 633 -21.33 7.80 -10.34
N THR A 634 -22.43 8.40 -10.82
CA THR A 634 -23.79 8.08 -10.34
C THR A 634 -24.13 6.60 -10.54
N LEU A 635 -23.76 6.03 -11.69
CA LEU A 635 -23.95 4.60 -11.99
C LEU A 635 -23.15 3.72 -11.01
N ILE A 636 -21.86 4.02 -10.79
CA ILE A 636 -20.99 3.27 -9.88
C ILE A 636 -21.57 3.26 -8.45
N ILE A 637 -22.05 4.40 -7.97
CA ILE A 637 -22.61 4.54 -6.62
C ILE A 637 -23.94 3.80 -6.51
N ASN A 638 -24.79 3.89 -7.53
CA ASN A 638 -26.06 3.16 -7.57
C ASN A 638 -25.88 1.65 -7.73
N LEU A 639 -24.74 1.17 -8.22
CA LEU A 639 -24.41 -0.25 -8.24
C LEU A 639 -23.80 -0.72 -6.92
N THR A 640 -22.79 0.00 -6.41
CA THR A 640 -21.98 -0.45 -5.26
C THR A 640 -22.72 -0.36 -3.93
N LEU A 641 -23.35 0.79 -3.62
CA LEU A 641 -23.97 1.00 -2.30
C LEU A 641 -25.17 0.07 -2.05
N PRO A 642 -26.14 -0.10 -2.98
CA PRO A 642 -27.24 -1.04 -2.75
C PRO A 642 -26.78 -2.49 -2.61
N MET A 643 -25.73 -2.90 -3.34
CA MET A 643 -25.15 -4.24 -3.18
C MET A 643 -24.50 -4.42 -1.81
N ALA A 644 -23.75 -3.42 -1.34
CA ALA A 644 -23.13 -3.42 -0.01
C ALA A 644 -24.18 -3.55 1.11
N HIS A 645 -25.29 -2.81 1.01
CA HIS A 645 -26.37 -2.88 2.00
C HIS A 645 -27.12 -4.21 1.93
N GLY A 646 -27.49 -4.65 0.73
CA GLY A 646 -28.18 -5.92 0.53
C GLY A 646 -27.36 -7.11 1.06
N LEU A 647 -26.03 -7.05 0.97
CA LEU A 647 -25.14 -8.06 1.54
C LEU A 647 -25.21 -8.09 3.08
N HIS A 648 -25.23 -6.91 3.72
CA HIS A 648 -25.37 -6.81 5.16
C HIS A 648 -26.71 -7.41 5.63
N ASP A 649 -27.81 -7.00 5.00
CA ASP A 649 -29.16 -7.46 5.34
C ASP A 649 -29.31 -8.97 5.10
N ALA A 650 -28.80 -9.48 3.98
CA ALA A 650 -28.77 -10.91 3.69
C ALA A 650 -27.99 -11.70 4.75
N SER A 651 -26.85 -11.17 5.22
CA SER A 651 -26.05 -11.83 6.27
C SER A 651 -26.78 -11.91 7.61
N ILE A 652 -27.52 -10.86 7.99
CA ILE A 652 -28.37 -10.86 9.20
C ILE A 652 -29.49 -11.88 9.05
N GLU A 653 -30.17 -11.86 7.91
CA GLU A 653 -31.33 -12.71 7.67
C GLU A 653 -30.94 -14.20 7.63
N VAL A 654 -29.82 -14.53 6.98
CA VAL A 654 -29.23 -15.89 7.00
C VAL A 654 -28.98 -16.34 8.44
N ARG A 655 -28.36 -15.50 9.26
CA ARG A 655 -28.10 -15.80 10.67
C ARG A 655 -29.39 -16.00 11.46
N ARG A 656 -30.41 -15.17 11.22
CA ARG A 656 -31.72 -15.25 11.87
C ARG A 656 -32.43 -16.56 11.53
N ARG A 657 -32.47 -16.93 10.25
CA ARG A 657 -33.11 -18.17 9.79
C ARG A 657 -32.42 -19.40 10.32
N TRP A 658 -31.09 -19.47 10.26
CA TRP A 658 -30.34 -20.59 10.85
C TRP A 658 -30.57 -20.70 12.36
N GLY A 659 -30.70 -19.58 13.06
CA GLY A 659 -31.04 -19.57 14.49
C GLY A 659 -32.41 -20.15 14.78
N ALA A 660 -33.40 -19.88 13.94
CA ALA A 660 -34.75 -20.45 14.05
C ALA A 660 -34.77 -21.95 13.68
N SER A 661 -34.07 -22.35 12.61
CA SER A 661 -34.02 -23.75 12.15
C SER A 661 -33.34 -24.66 13.17
N LEU A 662 -32.26 -24.20 13.82
CA LEU A 662 -31.59 -24.96 14.89
C LEU A 662 -32.48 -25.22 16.13
N GLY A 663 -33.63 -24.55 16.26
CA GLY A 663 -34.55 -24.75 17.38
C GLY A 663 -35.61 -25.85 17.17
N ARG A 664 -35.78 -26.36 15.94
CA ARG A 664 -36.91 -27.25 15.62
C ARG A 664 -36.56 -28.74 15.61
N GLU A 665 -35.33 -29.10 15.28
CA GLU A 665 -34.98 -30.51 14.99
C GLU A 665 -33.49 -30.77 15.24
N GLY A 666 -33.16 -31.93 15.81
CA GLY A 666 -31.78 -32.36 16.11
C GLY A 666 -31.56 -32.81 17.54
N SER A 667 -30.47 -33.54 17.78
CA SER A 667 -30.09 -33.92 19.14
C SER A 667 -29.74 -32.68 19.98
N ASN A 668 -30.04 -32.72 21.29
CA ASN A 668 -29.74 -31.61 22.21
C ASN A 668 -28.27 -31.15 22.13
N PHE A 669 -27.35 -32.06 21.86
CA PHE A 669 -25.93 -31.76 21.74
C PHE A 669 -25.59 -31.01 20.44
N GLU A 670 -26.09 -31.47 19.29
CA GLU A 670 -25.85 -30.82 18.00
C GLU A 670 -26.47 -29.44 17.93
N ILE A 671 -27.68 -29.27 18.47
CA ILE A 671 -28.34 -27.97 18.58
C ILE A 671 -27.49 -27.01 19.42
N ARG A 672 -26.98 -27.47 20.57
CA ARG A 672 -26.13 -26.65 21.44
C ARG A 672 -24.81 -26.27 20.76
N CYS A 673 -24.19 -27.19 20.02
CA CYS A 673 -22.98 -26.94 19.27
C CYS A 673 -23.22 -25.95 18.11
N GLY A 674 -24.25 -26.19 17.29
CA GLY A 674 -24.64 -25.33 16.18
C GLY A 674 -24.98 -23.92 16.65
N ARG A 675 -25.71 -23.77 17.76
CA ARG A 675 -26.03 -22.46 18.34
C ARG A 675 -24.79 -21.71 18.85
N ARG A 676 -23.80 -22.42 19.40
CA ARG A 676 -22.51 -21.81 19.80
C ARG A 676 -21.73 -21.33 18.57
N ARG A 677 -21.65 -22.15 17.52
CA ARG A 677 -21.00 -21.77 16.24
C ARG A 677 -21.69 -20.56 15.61
N LEU A 678 -23.02 -20.60 15.49
CA LEU A 678 -23.82 -19.50 14.94
C LEU A 678 -23.72 -18.20 15.76
N ARG A 679 -23.56 -18.30 17.09
CA ARG A 679 -23.32 -17.13 17.94
C ARG A 679 -21.97 -16.48 17.63
N GLY A 680 -20.96 -17.28 17.29
CA GLY A 680 -19.64 -16.81 16.86
C GLY A 680 -19.61 -16.17 15.48
N VAL A 681 -20.56 -16.51 14.61
CA VAL A 681 -20.71 -15.89 13.28
C VAL A 681 -21.21 -14.46 13.42
N ARG A 682 -20.39 -13.50 12.97
CA ARG A 682 -20.75 -12.08 12.91
C ARG A 682 -21.42 -11.76 11.57
N PRO A 683 -22.42 -10.86 11.53
CA PRO A 683 -22.92 -10.33 10.26
C PRO A 683 -21.79 -9.69 9.46
N LEU A 684 -21.86 -9.80 8.15
CA LEU A 684 -20.85 -9.25 7.25
C LEU A 684 -21.09 -7.74 7.13
N CYS A 685 -20.07 -6.95 7.43
CA CYS A 685 -20.10 -5.50 7.32
C CYS A 685 -18.90 -5.05 6.50
N LEU A 686 -19.13 -4.21 5.51
CA LEU A 686 -18.08 -3.56 4.75
C LEU A 686 -17.70 -2.26 5.45
N TRP A 687 -16.39 -2.06 5.57
CA TRP A 687 -15.81 -0.92 6.23
C TRP A 687 -15.04 -0.08 5.21
N ALA A 688 -15.03 1.21 5.43
CA ALA A 688 -14.10 2.13 4.83
C ALA A 688 -13.02 2.41 5.89
N GLY A 689 -11.75 2.22 5.54
CA GLY A 689 -10.66 2.30 6.50
C GLY A 689 -9.28 2.28 5.86
N PHE A 690 -8.25 2.35 6.70
CA PHE A 690 -6.86 2.25 6.28
C PHE A 690 -6.02 1.56 7.36
N GLY A 691 -5.16 0.61 6.95
CA GLY A 691 -4.26 -0.09 7.86
C GLY A 691 -4.98 -0.85 8.98
N GLY A 692 -6.17 -1.40 8.71
CA GLY A 692 -7.00 -2.08 9.71
C GLY A 692 -7.77 -1.14 10.65
N ASN A 693 -7.57 0.18 10.56
CA ASN A 693 -8.39 1.17 11.25
C ASN A 693 -9.67 1.40 10.47
N LYS A 694 -10.79 1.01 11.08
CA LYS A 694 -12.13 1.15 10.50
C LYS A 694 -12.65 2.56 10.80
N MET A 695 -12.76 3.40 9.77
CA MET A 695 -13.20 4.79 9.91
C MET A 695 -14.72 4.88 9.98
N PHE A 696 -15.41 4.32 8.97
CA PHE A 696 -16.87 4.29 8.94
C PHE A 696 -17.39 3.03 8.24
N ARG A 697 -18.65 2.73 8.52
CA ARG A 697 -19.35 1.56 8.01
C ARG A 697 -20.26 1.99 6.87
N LEU A 698 -20.25 1.24 5.76
CA LEU A 698 -21.19 1.49 4.66
C LEU A 698 -22.60 1.08 5.09
N ASN A 699 -23.43 2.07 5.39
CA ASN A 699 -24.82 1.91 5.82
C ASN A 699 -25.78 2.59 4.83
N ARG A 700 -27.07 2.25 4.91
CA ARG A 700 -28.12 2.84 4.05
C ARG A 700 -28.09 4.37 4.05
N GLU A 701 -27.79 4.96 5.20
CA GLU A 701 -27.64 6.41 5.41
C GLU A 701 -26.49 7.00 4.59
N THR A 702 -25.37 6.29 4.44
CA THR A 702 -24.20 6.74 3.68
C THR A 702 -24.54 7.10 2.23
N LYS A 703 -25.50 6.41 1.61
CA LYS A 703 -25.97 6.78 0.25
C LYS A 703 -26.65 8.14 0.25
N VAL A 704 -27.57 8.35 1.20
CA VAL A 704 -28.36 9.58 1.28
C VAL A 704 -27.43 10.76 1.60
N GLU A 705 -26.59 10.60 2.63
CA GLU A 705 -25.58 11.58 3.03
C GLU A 705 -24.63 11.94 1.87
N TYR A 706 -24.21 10.95 1.09
CA TYR A 706 -23.34 11.21 -0.07
C TYR A 706 -24.04 12.11 -1.11
N PHE A 707 -25.27 11.81 -1.51
CA PHE A 707 -25.97 12.61 -2.51
C PHE A 707 -26.35 13.99 -1.96
N GLU A 708 -26.77 14.06 -0.70
CA GLU A 708 -27.03 15.33 -0.01
C GLU A 708 -25.76 16.21 0.01
N GLN A 709 -24.60 15.64 0.36
CA GLN A 709 -23.34 16.35 0.36
C GLN A 709 -22.94 16.83 -1.03
N VAL A 710 -23.10 16.00 -2.07
CA VAL A 710 -22.81 16.40 -3.46
C VAL A 710 -23.70 17.56 -3.88
N ILE A 711 -25.01 17.48 -3.64
CA ILE A 711 -25.96 18.53 -4.04
C ILE A 711 -25.67 19.81 -3.27
N SER A 712 -25.55 19.74 -1.93
CA SER A 712 -25.28 20.90 -1.08
C SER A 712 -23.97 21.57 -1.44
N THR A 713 -22.89 20.80 -1.62
CA THR A 713 -21.57 21.35 -2.00
C THR A 713 -21.63 21.97 -3.39
N THR A 714 -22.29 21.33 -4.36
CA THR A 714 -22.44 21.87 -5.71
C THR A 714 -23.20 23.21 -5.69
N VAL A 715 -24.31 23.30 -4.96
CA VAL A 715 -25.08 24.54 -4.80
C VAL A 715 -24.24 25.63 -4.12
N ASN A 716 -23.53 25.30 -3.04
CA ASN A 716 -22.69 26.25 -2.34
C ASN A 716 -21.56 26.79 -3.21
N VAL A 717 -20.91 25.93 -4.01
CA VAL A 717 -19.87 26.35 -4.95
C VAL A 717 -20.46 27.22 -6.06
N LEU A 718 -21.66 26.89 -6.58
CA LEU A 718 -22.34 27.72 -7.60
C LEU A 718 -22.75 29.10 -7.08
N LEU A 719 -23.16 29.21 -5.81
CA LEU A 719 -23.56 30.48 -5.20
C LEU A 719 -22.37 31.33 -4.73
N GLY A 720 -21.23 30.69 -4.44
CA GLY A 720 -20.01 31.37 -3.99
C GLY A 720 -19.17 31.99 -5.12
N THR A 721 -19.48 31.67 -6.38
CA THR A 721 -18.77 32.16 -7.59
C THR A 721 -19.64 33.04 -8.46
#